data_AF-A0A3D8R420-F1
#
_entry.id   AF-A0A3D8R420-F1
#
_cell.length_a   1.000
_cell.length_b   1.000
_cell.length_c   1.000
_cell.angle_alpha   90.00
_cell.angle_beta   90.00
_cell.angle_gamma   90.00
#
_symmetry.space_group_name_H-M   'P 1'
#
loop_
_entity.id
_entity.type
_entity.pdbx_description
1 polymer ?
#
loop_
_entity_poly.entity_id
_entity_poly.type
_entity_poly.pdbx_seq_one_letter_code
_entity_poly.pdbx_strand_id
1 'polypeptide(L)'
;MASYRYIVTSPPQWQDSQVTEYTESAAANPPQSVVISPMLRQIPPLNERQLEAGVGSAIVIPLADDGRFYHRLFRSSTLGCWTLVGNNCPHLRRWQPATMPPLPGFSDNPFATRADLVVAARSLLSALEPYKSASRARIKLPVATAAGFDDTAAQLEGFARPLWVVPYLFDEPSTGNLNLESWMEGLKSGIDPAGPEYWGDLGDFDQRMVEMESIAVALLAKPGVFHDSMGVDQRRNLAAWLRKINDHEMPRNNWLWFRVFVNLALIRSLGVSRDALQDQIEADLRTLDTFEIGEGWSSDGLWGDERKQADYYSGSFAIQFAQLLYVRFASDEDPQRAERYRQSAREFGSVFWRYFDPDGSAIPFGRSLTYRFAFAAFWSAAACADIPFPPPLNSPGTIKGLLLRHLRWWSKQHHIFNTDGTLNIGYTYPNMYLAENYNSPQSVYWCLKSFIVIMLPENHEFWSVPELPHPSASVTGTSTALGEVEVVWPPRHILCNTPEHTYLLSSGQMTKKGHKAREAKYGKFAYSSALGFSVPCGTLLEQVAPDSTLAVSFDGGENWRVREAPVEERILDIEVLGRNVGTVPGLYSAWKPWSFMDFSIETVLIPLREVYPGWHVRVHRVKGADKMQGPWERIQLIDSGFAIDAETASGRIIPKVRRGTASIEGHCTVDSSCLITSRAGASGIVDSTADTELELLASSSRVDTQETVKAKCRAFCLRPDPNTNIIASRTFIPSVRHEIAIENHEGGDGEIMIVSGVFAVAASAGLGHEVVYGMWMKRPKLSIRIVDGELGRVHSRARIPGHRSSGRRLTDTQAPGGRSSATHAQSPEAERIPRASRYPALRVKGPGWWVALIQ
;
A
#
# COMPACT_ATOMS: atom_id res chain seq x y z
N MET A 1 25.68 -50.04 18.17
CA MET A 1 24.40 -50.53 18.72
C MET A 1 23.32 -49.55 18.31
N ALA A 2 22.38 -50.04 17.52
CA ALA A 2 21.31 -49.35 16.78
C ALA A 2 20.10 -49.07 17.70
N SER A 3 19.50 -47.87 17.68
CA SER A 3 18.37 -47.41 16.83
C SER A 3 16.99 -47.90 17.30
N TYR A 4 16.08 -46.99 17.64
CA TYR A 4 14.64 -47.18 17.47
C TYR A 4 13.94 -45.90 17.02
N ARG A 5 13.04 -46.08 16.04
CA ARG A 5 12.25 -45.12 15.27
C ARG A 5 10.88 -44.89 15.93
N TYR A 6 10.31 -43.70 15.71
CA TYR A 6 8.88 -43.43 15.86
C TYR A 6 8.14 -43.76 14.55
N ILE A 7 6.94 -44.35 14.65
CA ILE A 7 5.97 -44.55 13.57
C ILE A 7 4.67 -43.84 13.97
N VAL A 8 4.12 -43.05 13.06
CA VAL A 8 2.80 -42.40 13.08
C VAL A 8 1.82 -43.30 12.31
N THR A 9 0.59 -43.48 12.81
CA THR A 9 -0.51 -44.17 12.11
C THR A 9 -1.73 -43.26 11.93
N SER A 10 -2.27 -43.27 10.71
CA SER A 10 -3.45 -42.54 10.19
C SER A 10 -4.81 -43.23 10.54
N PRO A 11 -5.98 -42.61 10.22
CA PRO A 11 -7.30 -42.94 10.80
C PRO A 11 -8.12 -43.96 9.98
N PRO A 12 -9.23 -44.53 10.53
CA PRO A 12 -10.06 -45.49 9.81
C PRO A 12 -11.25 -44.87 9.07
N GLN A 13 -11.50 -45.39 7.86
CA GLN A 13 -12.76 -45.31 7.12
C GLN A 13 -13.71 -46.44 7.57
N TRP A 14 -15.03 -46.17 7.59
CA TRP A 14 -16.08 -47.20 7.57
C TRP A 14 -17.15 -46.86 6.54
N GLN A 15 -17.63 -47.90 5.85
CA GLN A 15 -18.57 -47.92 4.73
C GLN A 15 -20.05 -47.82 5.14
N ASP A 16 -20.86 -47.53 4.12
CA ASP A 16 -22.32 -47.42 4.01
C ASP A 16 -23.20 -48.38 4.83
N SER A 17 -24.32 -47.86 5.32
CA SER A 17 -25.62 -48.56 5.29
C SER A 17 -26.84 -47.62 5.42
N GLN A 18 -27.69 -47.70 4.39
CA GLN A 18 -29.15 -47.53 4.28
C GLN A 18 -29.98 -46.59 5.19
N VAL A 19 -30.62 -45.65 4.49
CA VAL A 19 -31.99 -45.08 4.58
C VAL A 19 -32.98 -45.68 5.61
N THR A 20 -33.55 -44.82 6.47
CA THR A 20 -35.02 -44.74 6.69
C THR A 20 -35.42 -43.39 7.32
N GLU A 21 -36.46 -42.78 6.76
CA GLU A 21 -37.17 -41.58 7.27
C GLU A 21 -37.86 -41.87 8.62
N TYR A 22 -37.96 -40.86 9.50
CA TYR A 22 -39.18 -40.59 10.29
C TYR A 22 -39.18 -39.14 10.79
N THR A 23 -40.35 -38.52 10.66
CA THR A 23 -40.73 -37.15 11.02
C THR A 23 -41.20 -37.02 12.48
N GLU A 24 -41.22 -35.76 12.95
CA GLU A 24 -42.11 -35.14 13.96
C GLU A 24 -41.80 -35.16 15.50
N SER A 25 -41.58 -33.93 15.99
CA SER A 25 -42.28 -33.25 17.12
C SER A 25 -41.62 -33.09 18.51
N ALA A 26 -41.60 -31.80 18.88
CA ALA A 26 -41.67 -31.10 20.17
C ALA A 26 -41.64 -31.80 21.56
N ALA A 27 -40.81 -31.16 22.42
CA ALA A 27 -41.06 -30.70 23.81
C ALA A 27 -40.55 -31.51 25.04
N ALA A 28 -40.04 -30.70 25.99
CA ALA A 28 -39.93 -30.85 27.47
C ALA A 28 -38.58 -31.31 28.12
N ASN A 29 -38.12 -30.47 29.06
CA ASN A 29 -36.96 -30.59 29.99
C ASN A 29 -37.16 -31.65 31.11
N PRO A 30 -36.27 -31.77 32.14
CA PRO A 30 -34.94 -32.42 32.19
C PRO A 30 -34.86 -33.48 33.34
N PRO A 31 -33.69 -34.10 33.63
CA PRO A 31 -33.28 -34.18 35.05
C PRO A 31 -31.75 -34.18 35.36
N GLN A 32 -31.43 -33.50 36.47
CA GLN A 32 -30.56 -33.82 37.64
C GLN A 32 -29.22 -34.59 37.55
N SER A 33 -28.16 -33.87 37.94
CA SER A 33 -27.06 -34.13 38.91
C SER A 33 -26.36 -35.50 39.06
N VAL A 34 -25.02 -35.49 38.96
CA VAL A 34 -24.10 -36.44 39.63
C VAL A 34 -22.90 -35.72 40.26
N VAL A 35 -22.52 -36.22 41.43
CA VAL A 35 -21.56 -35.80 42.46
C VAL A 35 -20.11 -36.17 42.12
N ILE A 36 -19.12 -35.37 42.55
CA ILE A 36 -17.74 -35.84 42.80
C ILE A 36 -17.23 -35.29 44.15
N SER A 37 -16.67 -36.19 44.97
CA SER A 37 -16.03 -36.00 46.29
C SER A 37 -14.51 -36.26 46.19
N PRO A 38 -13.67 -35.96 47.21
CA PRO A 38 -12.37 -35.31 47.03
C PRO A 38 -11.16 -36.18 47.43
N MET A 39 -9.97 -35.83 46.95
CA MET A 39 -8.69 -36.16 47.62
C MET A 39 -7.53 -35.37 47.01
N LEU A 40 -6.85 -34.54 47.82
CA LEU A 40 -5.40 -34.64 48.10
C LEU A 40 -4.94 -33.46 48.99
N ARG A 41 -4.39 -33.81 50.15
CA ARG A 41 -3.57 -32.95 51.01
C ARG A 41 -2.09 -33.12 50.62
N GLN A 42 -1.31 -32.06 50.86
CA GLN A 42 0.04 -32.00 51.46
C GLN A 42 1.09 -31.22 50.65
N ILE A 43 1.38 -29.98 51.08
CA ILE A 43 2.69 -29.31 50.96
C ILE A 43 2.92 -28.55 52.30
N PRO A 44 4.12 -28.62 52.93
CA PRO A 44 4.40 -28.06 54.26
C PRO A 44 4.78 -26.56 54.25
N PRO A 45 4.86 -25.87 55.43
CA PRO A 45 4.92 -24.41 55.50
C PRO A 45 6.36 -23.87 55.41
N LEU A 46 6.53 -22.72 54.74
CA LEU A 46 7.75 -21.91 54.78
C LEU A 46 7.50 -20.66 55.63
N ASN A 47 8.40 -20.43 56.58
CA ASN A 47 8.38 -19.33 57.54
C ASN A 47 8.65 -17.96 56.88
N GLU A 48 7.95 -16.95 57.40
CA GLU A 48 8.12 -15.54 57.12
C GLU A 48 9.50 -15.01 57.55
N ARG A 49 10.18 -14.30 56.65
CA ARG A 49 10.91 -13.05 56.96
C ARG A 49 11.27 -12.29 55.68
N GLN A 50 10.74 -11.07 55.60
CA GLN A 50 11.25 -9.90 54.89
C GLN A 50 11.25 -9.92 53.35
N LEU A 51 10.33 -9.17 52.75
CA LEU A 51 10.68 -8.07 51.84
C LEU A 51 9.46 -7.15 51.62
N GLU A 52 9.72 -5.86 51.84
CA GLU A 52 8.79 -4.74 51.74
C GLU A 52 8.43 -4.40 50.28
N ALA A 53 7.37 -3.60 50.17
CA ALA A 53 6.93 -2.77 49.04
C ALA A 53 5.85 -3.34 48.11
N GLY A 54 4.62 -2.88 48.36
CA GLY A 54 3.72 -2.41 47.32
C GLY A 54 2.82 -3.45 46.65
N VAL A 55 1.70 -3.80 47.29
CA VAL A 55 0.58 -4.45 46.59
C VAL A 55 -0.71 -3.70 46.87
N GLY A 56 -1.24 -3.10 45.80
CA GLY A 56 -2.56 -2.50 45.76
C GLY A 56 -3.63 -3.54 46.04
N SER A 57 -4.55 -3.14 46.90
CA SER A 57 -5.75 -3.87 47.29
C SER A 57 -6.59 -4.32 46.09
N ALA A 58 -6.68 -5.63 45.87
CA ALA A 58 -7.69 -6.24 45.03
C ALA A 58 -9.06 -6.13 45.73
N ILE A 59 -9.98 -5.39 45.13
CA ILE A 59 -11.39 -5.34 45.55
C ILE A 59 -12.07 -6.59 44.98
N VAL A 60 -12.40 -7.53 45.86
CA VAL A 60 -13.33 -8.63 45.57
C VAL A 60 -14.74 -8.09 45.74
N ILE A 61 -15.50 -8.00 44.64
CA ILE A 61 -16.94 -7.68 44.67
C ILE A 61 -17.70 -9.00 44.67
N PRO A 62 -18.54 -9.31 45.68
CA PRO A 62 -19.42 -10.46 45.61
C PRO A 62 -20.61 -10.13 44.69
N LEU A 63 -20.89 -11.01 43.74
CA LEU A 63 -22.16 -11.05 43.00
C LEU A 63 -23.26 -11.49 43.99
N ALA A 64 -24.25 -10.62 44.19
CA ALA A 64 -25.48 -10.98 44.88
C ALA A 64 -26.55 -11.37 43.84
N ASP A 65 -27.05 -12.59 43.97
CA ASP A 65 -28.21 -13.14 43.27
C ASP A 65 -29.50 -12.50 43.79
N ASP A 66 -29.93 -11.39 43.20
CA ASP A 66 -31.35 -11.01 43.07
C ASP A 66 -31.53 -9.67 42.35
N GLY A 67 -32.02 -9.73 41.11
CA GLY A 67 -32.26 -8.57 40.25
C GLY A 67 -33.37 -7.62 40.74
N ARG A 68 -33.06 -6.71 41.67
CA ARG A 68 -33.92 -5.56 42.00
C ARG A 68 -33.11 -4.28 42.22
N PHE A 69 -33.21 -3.34 41.28
CA PHE A 69 -32.71 -1.97 41.43
C PHE A 69 -33.56 -1.21 42.46
N TYR A 70 -32.93 -0.72 43.53
CA TYR A 70 -33.51 0.30 44.42
C TYR A 70 -32.87 1.66 44.16
N HIS A 71 -33.67 2.61 43.65
CA HIS A 71 -33.37 4.04 43.75
C HIS A 71 -33.61 4.50 45.20
N ARG A 72 -32.57 4.95 45.90
CA ARG A 72 -32.72 5.74 47.13
C ARG A 72 -32.23 7.17 46.91
N LEU A 73 -33.19 8.08 46.77
CA LEU A 73 -33.04 9.52 46.92
C LEU A 73 -32.83 9.84 48.41
N PHE A 74 -31.71 10.48 48.77
CA PHE A 74 -31.59 11.19 50.05
C PHE A 74 -31.81 12.68 49.81
N ARG A 75 -32.92 13.21 50.34
CA ARG A 75 -33.06 14.63 50.66
C ARG A 75 -32.55 14.83 52.09
N SER A 76 -31.64 15.78 52.28
CA SER A 76 -31.41 16.44 53.57
C SER A 76 -31.30 17.93 53.33
N SER A 77 -31.94 18.67 54.23
CA SER A 77 -32.31 20.08 54.17
C SER A 77 -31.29 21.00 54.85
N THR A 78 -31.24 22.22 54.32
CA THR A 78 -30.99 23.52 54.99
C THR A 78 -29.57 23.98 55.37
N LEU A 79 -29.31 25.20 54.87
CA LEU A 79 -28.55 26.34 55.41
C LEU A 79 -27.02 26.38 55.23
N GLY A 80 -26.56 27.40 54.48
CA GLY A 80 -25.21 27.95 54.59
C GLY A 80 -24.60 28.41 53.28
N CYS A 81 -24.78 29.70 52.95
CA CYS A 81 -24.14 30.40 51.84
C CYS A 81 -22.61 30.41 52.02
N TRP A 82 -21.84 29.85 51.08
CA TRP A 82 -20.42 30.21 50.90
C TRP A 82 -20.03 30.18 49.42
N THR A 83 -19.32 31.25 49.08
CA THR A 83 -18.75 31.75 47.83
C THR A 83 -18.05 30.68 46.97
N LEU A 84 -18.24 30.76 45.66
CA LEU A 84 -17.47 30.04 44.64
C LEU A 84 -15.98 30.40 44.77
N VAL A 85 -15.19 29.48 45.34
CA VAL A 85 -13.73 29.45 45.24
C VAL A 85 -13.39 28.09 44.65
N GLY A 86 -12.73 28.10 43.50
CA GLY A 86 -12.34 26.89 42.78
C GLY A 86 -11.44 25.99 43.62
N ASN A 87 -11.63 24.68 43.47
CA ASN A 87 -10.55 23.71 43.59
C ASN A 87 -10.94 22.35 42.99
N ASN A 88 -10.12 21.93 42.04
CA ASN A 88 -9.58 20.58 41.88
C ASN A 88 -10.30 19.45 42.64
N CYS A 89 -11.11 18.69 41.90
CA CYS A 89 -11.56 17.37 42.32
C CYS A 89 -10.74 16.32 41.54
N PRO A 90 -9.81 15.56 42.16
CA PRO A 90 -8.88 14.67 41.44
C PRO A 90 -9.49 13.37 40.90
N HIS A 91 -10.81 13.16 40.98
CA HIS A 91 -11.40 11.83 40.78
C HIS A 91 -12.44 11.70 39.66
N LEU A 92 -12.57 12.70 38.78
CA LEU A 92 -13.16 12.49 37.46
C LEU A 92 -12.03 12.35 36.43
N ARG A 93 -11.26 11.25 36.53
CA ARG A 93 -10.50 10.80 35.35
C ARG A 93 -11.56 10.49 34.29
N ARG A 94 -11.66 11.34 33.25
CA ARG A 94 -12.21 10.91 31.97
C ARG A 94 -11.58 9.55 31.70
N TRP A 95 -12.40 8.51 31.55
CA TRP A 95 -11.92 7.22 31.09
C TRP A 95 -11.39 7.46 29.67
N GLN A 96 -10.11 7.81 29.58
CA GLN A 96 -9.38 7.75 28.33
C GLN A 96 -9.20 6.26 28.08
N PRO A 97 -9.64 5.74 26.92
CA PRO A 97 -9.29 4.38 26.53
C PRO A 97 -7.78 4.22 26.69
N ALA A 98 -7.33 3.13 27.32
CA ALA A 98 -5.91 2.84 27.38
C ALA A 98 -5.39 2.72 25.94
N THR A 99 -4.72 3.76 25.45
CA THR A 99 -4.06 3.75 24.15
C THR A 99 -2.80 2.90 24.27
N MET A 100 -2.37 2.29 23.16
CA MET A 100 -1.06 1.64 23.11
C MET A 100 0.02 2.62 23.58
N PRO A 101 1.01 2.16 24.35
CA PRO A 101 2.04 3.05 24.85
C PRO A 101 2.79 3.67 23.65
N PRO A 102 2.93 5.00 23.58
CA PRO A 102 3.76 5.63 22.57
C PRO A 102 5.23 5.22 22.76
N LEU A 103 6.04 5.23 21.69
CA LEU A 103 7.47 4.97 21.79
C LEU A 103 8.20 6.29 22.13
N PRO A 104 8.80 6.44 23.33
CA PRO A 104 9.52 7.66 23.69
C PRO A 104 10.70 7.90 22.74
N GLY A 105 10.95 9.16 22.39
CA GLY A 105 11.95 9.59 21.42
C GLY A 105 11.53 9.42 19.96
N PHE A 106 10.40 8.75 19.67
CA PHE A 106 9.81 8.69 18.33
C PHE A 106 8.43 9.36 18.29
N SER A 107 7.51 8.96 19.18
CA SER A 107 6.12 9.45 19.16
C SER A 107 5.97 10.89 19.68
N ASP A 108 6.86 11.32 20.56
CA ASP A 108 6.96 12.68 21.10
C ASP A 108 8.02 13.52 20.36
N ASN A 109 8.57 13.00 19.26
CA ASN A 109 9.65 13.62 18.52
C ASN A 109 9.12 14.74 17.60
N PRO A 110 9.71 15.95 17.63
CA PRO A 110 9.27 17.05 16.78
C PRO A 110 9.67 16.89 15.31
N PHE A 111 10.67 16.05 14.98
CA PHE A 111 11.24 15.87 13.65
C PHE A 111 11.51 17.20 12.94
N ALA A 112 12.33 18.07 13.55
CA ALA A 112 12.70 19.37 12.99
C ALA A 112 14.16 19.43 12.52
N THR A 113 15.03 18.64 13.15
CA THR A 113 16.49 18.69 13.00
C THR A 113 17.09 17.32 12.71
N ARG A 114 18.39 17.29 12.36
CA ARG A 114 19.17 16.05 12.24
C ARG A 114 19.20 15.27 13.56
N ALA A 115 19.41 15.98 14.68
CA ALA A 115 19.45 15.39 16.01
C ALA A 115 18.12 14.70 16.37
N ASP A 116 16.99 15.29 16.00
CA ASP A 116 15.67 14.67 16.18
C ASP A 116 15.57 13.32 15.46
N LEU A 117 16.05 13.23 14.21
CA LEU A 117 16.07 11.96 13.47
C LEU A 117 16.99 10.92 14.11
N VAL A 118 18.14 11.35 14.64
CA VAL A 118 19.06 10.48 15.40
C VAL A 118 18.36 9.91 16.64
N VAL A 119 17.64 10.74 17.39
CA VAL A 119 16.86 10.30 18.57
C VAL A 119 15.77 9.30 18.18
N ALA A 120 15.01 9.58 17.12
CA ALA A 120 13.97 8.68 16.62
C ALA A 120 14.54 7.34 16.13
N ALA A 121 15.63 7.35 15.37
CA ALA A 121 16.32 6.13 14.92
C ALA A 121 16.82 5.31 16.12
N ARG A 122 17.48 5.96 17.10
CA ARG A 122 17.93 5.30 18.33
C ARG A 122 16.76 4.66 19.09
N SER A 123 15.62 5.33 19.16
CA SER A 123 14.43 4.82 19.85
C SER A 123 13.88 3.55 19.19
N LEU A 124 13.77 3.54 17.86
CA LEU A 124 13.34 2.36 17.08
C LEU A 124 14.30 1.18 17.26
N LEU A 125 15.61 1.43 17.25
CA LEU A 125 16.63 0.39 17.40
C LEU A 125 16.75 -0.11 18.84
N SER A 126 16.54 0.76 19.83
CA SER A 126 16.60 0.40 21.26
C SER A 126 15.50 -0.61 21.63
N ALA A 127 14.34 -0.54 20.98
CA ALA A 127 13.26 -1.52 21.13
C ALA A 127 13.66 -2.94 20.67
N LEU A 128 14.73 -3.08 19.88
CA LEU A 128 15.25 -4.36 19.41
C LEU A 128 16.29 -4.99 20.34
N GLU A 129 16.89 -4.21 21.25
CA GLU A 129 17.96 -4.69 22.16
C GLU A 129 17.59 -5.94 22.97
N PRO A 130 16.39 -6.03 23.58
CA PRO A 130 16.00 -7.22 24.34
C PRO A 130 15.92 -8.51 23.50
N TYR A 131 15.85 -8.38 22.18
CA TYR A 131 15.59 -9.46 21.24
C TYR A 131 16.83 -9.88 20.45
N LYS A 132 18.00 -9.30 20.74
CA LYS A 132 19.26 -9.77 20.16
C LYS A 132 19.61 -11.15 20.68
N SER A 133 20.05 -12.01 19.77
CA SER A 133 20.57 -13.33 20.09
C SER A 133 21.86 -13.27 20.92
N ALA A 134 22.36 -14.43 21.37
CA ALA A 134 23.48 -14.51 22.30
C ALA A 134 24.77 -13.93 21.69
N SER A 135 25.04 -14.25 20.42
CA SER A 135 26.17 -13.71 19.65
C SER A 135 25.80 -12.48 18.81
N ARG A 136 24.63 -11.88 19.07
CA ARG A 136 24.15 -10.62 18.46
C ARG A 136 23.92 -10.66 16.95
N ALA A 137 24.06 -11.82 16.30
CA ALA A 137 23.90 -11.96 14.85
C ALA A 137 22.44 -11.93 14.38
N ARG A 138 21.49 -12.06 15.30
CA ARG A 138 20.07 -12.28 14.98
C ARG A 138 19.17 -11.45 15.88
N ILE A 139 18.04 -10.99 15.35
CA ILE A 139 16.98 -10.34 16.15
C ILE A 139 15.71 -11.20 16.13
N LYS A 140 15.34 -11.70 17.31
CA LYS A 140 14.29 -12.71 17.53
C LYS A 140 13.06 -12.07 18.17
N LEU A 141 12.28 -11.34 17.38
CA LEU A 141 11.05 -10.70 17.88
C LEU A 141 10.03 -11.78 18.33
N PRO A 142 9.43 -11.67 19.52
CA PRO A 142 8.57 -12.69 20.11
C PRO A 142 7.13 -12.62 19.58
N VAL A 143 6.96 -12.44 18.27
CA VAL A 143 5.65 -12.39 17.61
C VAL A 143 5.43 -13.69 16.84
N ALA A 144 4.38 -14.43 17.21
CA ALA A 144 4.06 -15.75 16.64
C ALA A 144 3.40 -15.66 15.24
N THR A 145 4.07 -14.99 14.29
CA THR A 145 3.69 -14.93 12.87
C THR A 145 4.90 -15.34 12.01
N ALA A 146 4.67 -15.90 10.83
CA ALA A 146 5.73 -16.39 9.95
C ALA A 146 5.64 -15.80 8.53
N ALA A 147 6.79 -15.72 7.87
CA ALA A 147 6.91 -15.46 6.45
C ALA A 147 7.08 -16.78 5.68
N GLY A 148 7.04 -16.73 4.35
CA GLY A 148 7.23 -17.87 3.44
C GLY A 148 8.67 -18.41 3.33
N PHE A 149 9.57 -18.00 4.23
CA PHE A 149 10.98 -18.41 4.29
C PHE A 149 11.36 -18.76 5.74
N ASP A 150 12.55 -19.33 5.95
CA ASP A 150 12.96 -19.83 7.25
C ASP A 150 13.20 -18.74 8.30
N ASP A 151 13.05 -19.11 9.57
CA ASP A 151 13.15 -18.16 10.69
C ASP A 151 14.57 -17.59 10.87
N THR A 152 15.62 -18.27 10.40
CA THR A 152 16.98 -17.70 10.45
C THR A 152 17.10 -16.52 9.49
N ALA A 153 16.52 -16.61 8.28
CA ALA A 153 16.45 -15.49 7.36
C ALA A 153 15.57 -14.36 7.93
N ALA A 154 14.42 -14.66 8.54
CA ALA A 154 13.58 -13.66 9.22
C ALA A 154 14.35 -12.90 10.32
N GLN A 155 15.12 -13.63 11.12
CA GLN A 155 15.92 -13.04 12.18
C GLN A 155 17.13 -12.24 11.66
N LEU A 156 17.68 -12.61 10.50
CA LEU A 156 18.66 -11.81 9.77
C LEU A 156 18.05 -10.49 9.30
N GLU A 157 16.80 -10.46 8.83
CA GLU A 157 16.14 -9.19 8.47
C GLU A 157 16.17 -8.20 9.63
N GLY A 158 15.90 -8.68 10.83
CA GLY A 158 15.91 -7.85 12.03
C GLY A 158 17.31 -7.31 12.35
N PHE A 159 18.36 -8.07 12.06
CA PHE A 159 19.75 -7.59 12.20
C PHE A 159 20.13 -6.60 11.10
N ALA A 160 19.81 -6.92 9.84
CA ALA A 160 20.33 -6.24 8.66
C ALA A 160 19.59 -4.93 8.38
N ARG A 161 18.26 -4.86 8.53
CA ARG A 161 17.48 -3.64 8.24
C ARG A 161 17.87 -2.43 9.11
N PRO A 162 18.24 -2.58 10.39
CA PRO A 162 18.88 -1.49 11.15
C PRO A 162 20.14 -0.90 10.52
N LEU A 163 20.88 -1.63 9.67
CA LEU A 163 22.10 -1.15 9.03
C LEU A 163 21.87 0.00 8.04
N TRP A 164 20.62 0.35 7.71
CA TRP A 164 20.31 1.60 7.01
C TRP A 164 20.71 2.85 7.82
N VAL A 165 20.77 2.77 9.15
CA VAL A 165 21.06 3.92 10.03
C VAL A 165 22.24 3.69 10.97
N VAL A 166 22.48 2.45 11.41
CA VAL A 166 23.56 2.11 12.36
C VAL A 166 24.94 2.72 11.99
N PRO A 167 25.40 2.68 10.72
CA PRO A 167 26.70 3.23 10.35
C PRO A 167 26.89 4.70 10.73
N TYR A 168 25.82 5.49 10.66
CA TYR A 168 25.85 6.93 10.91
C TYR A 168 25.69 7.27 12.39
N LEU A 169 25.18 6.35 13.20
CA LEU A 169 25.02 6.55 14.65
C LEU A 169 26.34 6.42 15.40
N PHE A 170 27.39 5.82 14.80
CA PHE A 170 28.72 5.74 15.40
C PHE A 170 29.44 7.09 15.49
N ASP A 171 29.05 8.06 14.65
CA ASP A 171 29.59 9.43 14.73
C ASP A 171 28.91 10.25 15.85
N GLU A 172 27.82 9.73 16.43
CA GLU A 172 27.02 10.41 17.44
C GLU A 172 27.44 10.01 18.86
N PRO A 173 27.32 10.91 19.85
CA PRO A 173 27.53 10.56 21.24
C PRO A 173 26.71 9.34 21.65
N SER A 174 27.31 8.42 22.40
CA SER A 174 26.59 7.27 22.95
C SER A 174 25.57 7.75 23.98
N THR A 175 24.29 7.49 23.72
CA THR A 175 23.17 7.86 24.59
C THR A 175 22.17 6.71 24.69
N GLY A 176 21.61 6.49 25.87
CA GLY A 176 20.60 5.45 26.11
C GLY A 176 21.19 4.05 26.26
N ASN A 177 20.36 3.04 26.00
CA ASN A 177 20.69 1.61 26.14
C ASN A 177 21.10 0.93 24.82
N LEU A 178 21.12 1.66 23.70
CA LEU A 178 21.49 1.15 22.39
C LEU A 178 23.00 0.83 22.34
N ASN A 179 23.34 -0.45 22.15
CA ASN A 179 24.72 -0.89 22.02
C ASN A 179 25.11 -1.03 20.54
N LEU A 180 25.68 0.02 19.94
CA LEU A 180 26.09 0.02 18.52
C LEU A 180 27.19 -1.01 18.21
N GLU A 181 28.12 -1.25 19.14
CA GLU A 181 29.23 -2.21 18.94
C GLU A 181 28.74 -3.64 18.71
N SER A 182 27.58 -4.00 19.27
CA SER A 182 26.99 -5.32 19.08
C SER A 182 26.60 -5.64 17.63
N TRP A 183 26.41 -4.63 16.75
CA TRP A 183 26.24 -4.89 15.31
C TRP A 183 27.53 -5.41 14.68
N MET A 184 28.69 -4.99 15.18
CA MET A 184 29.98 -5.50 14.71
C MET A 184 30.24 -6.93 15.18
N GLU A 185 29.87 -7.24 16.43
CA GLU A 185 29.91 -8.61 16.96
C GLU A 185 28.96 -9.52 16.18
N GLY A 186 27.72 -9.06 15.96
CA GLY A 186 26.71 -9.81 15.24
C GLY A 186 27.08 -10.08 13.79
N LEU A 187 27.65 -9.10 13.09
CA LEU A 187 28.11 -9.29 11.71
C LEU A 187 29.21 -10.35 11.64
N LYS A 188 30.19 -10.32 12.55
CA LYS A 188 31.27 -11.33 12.62
C LYS A 188 30.73 -12.72 12.91
N SER A 189 29.78 -12.84 13.83
CA SER A 189 29.18 -14.13 14.18
C SER A 189 28.22 -14.67 13.10
N GLY A 190 27.54 -13.78 12.38
CA GLY A 190 26.55 -14.16 11.36
C GLY A 190 27.18 -14.73 10.08
N ILE A 191 28.40 -14.31 9.76
CA ILE A 191 29.17 -14.77 8.58
C ILE A 191 30.12 -15.93 8.89
N ASP A 192 30.27 -16.34 10.14
CA ASP A 192 31.17 -17.43 10.53
C ASP A 192 30.49 -18.79 10.27
N PRO A 193 30.91 -19.57 9.26
CA PRO A 193 30.28 -20.85 8.94
C PRO A 193 30.45 -21.93 10.03
N ALA A 194 31.41 -21.75 10.95
CA ALA A 194 31.59 -22.64 12.09
C ALA A 194 30.79 -22.19 13.34
N GLY A 195 30.22 -20.99 13.31
CA GLY A 195 29.55 -20.36 14.44
C GLY A 195 28.11 -20.86 14.63
N PRO A 196 27.61 -20.93 15.88
CA PRO A 196 26.26 -21.40 16.19
C PRO A 196 25.15 -20.46 15.68
N GLU A 197 25.48 -19.20 15.37
CA GLU A 197 24.53 -18.22 14.85
C GLU A 197 24.76 -17.88 13.36
N TYR A 198 25.56 -18.67 12.64
CA TYR A 198 25.74 -18.54 11.18
C TYR A 198 24.39 -18.34 10.49
N TRP A 199 24.31 -17.38 9.58
CA TRP A 199 23.05 -17.10 8.88
C TRP A 199 22.66 -18.19 7.89
N GLY A 200 23.60 -19.04 7.49
CA GLY A 200 23.39 -20.10 6.52
C GLY A 200 23.93 -19.73 5.14
N ASP A 201 24.05 -20.76 4.30
CA ASP A 201 24.35 -20.61 2.89
C ASP A 201 23.13 -20.11 2.11
N LEU A 202 23.36 -19.62 0.90
CA LEU A 202 22.29 -19.18 0.00
C LEU A 202 21.80 -20.37 -0.83
N GLY A 203 20.51 -20.36 -1.13
CA GLY A 203 19.93 -21.10 -2.25
C GLY A 203 19.45 -20.16 -3.36
N ASP A 204 18.87 -20.72 -4.41
CA ASP A 204 18.18 -19.93 -5.43
C ASP A 204 16.94 -19.24 -4.82
N PHE A 205 16.71 -17.97 -5.18
CA PHE A 205 15.57 -17.17 -4.69
C PHE A 205 15.50 -17.05 -3.16
N ASP A 206 16.65 -16.97 -2.48
CA ASP A 206 16.75 -16.95 -1.01
C ASP A 206 16.62 -15.53 -0.40
N GLN A 207 15.86 -15.41 0.69
CA GLN A 207 15.64 -14.15 1.41
C GLN A 207 16.95 -13.52 1.92
N ARG A 208 17.99 -14.30 2.21
CA ARG A 208 19.31 -13.79 2.62
C ARG A 208 19.91 -12.85 1.58
N MET A 209 19.61 -13.06 0.29
CA MET A 209 20.04 -12.16 -0.80
C MET A 209 19.49 -10.75 -0.65
N VAL A 210 18.26 -10.64 -0.12
CA VAL A 210 17.58 -9.36 0.10
C VAL A 210 18.30 -8.58 1.18
N GLU A 211 18.63 -9.24 2.28
CA GLU A 211 19.24 -8.60 3.44
C GLU A 211 20.70 -8.19 3.20
N MET A 212 21.38 -8.87 2.28
CA MET A 212 22.72 -8.48 1.81
C MET A 212 22.78 -7.06 1.25
N GLU A 213 21.69 -6.50 0.71
CA GLU A 213 21.65 -5.11 0.23
C GLU A 213 22.01 -4.12 1.35
N SER A 214 21.34 -4.24 2.50
CA SER A 214 21.55 -3.31 3.63
C SER A 214 22.96 -3.44 4.23
N ILE A 215 23.52 -4.65 4.26
CA ILE A 215 24.91 -4.90 4.66
C ILE A 215 25.86 -4.24 3.66
N ALA A 216 25.64 -4.45 2.36
CA ALA A 216 26.48 -3.89 1.30
C ALA A 216 26.47 -2.35 1.31
N VAL A 217 25.29 -1.74 1.47
CA VAL A 217 25.19 -0.28 1.56
C VAL A 217 25.86 0.26 2.82
N ALA A 218 25.73 -0.43 3.97
CA ALA A 218 26.43 -0.04 5.19
C ALA A 218 27.96 -0.05 5.02
N LEU A 219 28.50 -1.08 4.33
CA LEU A 219 29.92 -1.16 3.98
C LEU A 219 30.33 -0.01 3.06
N LEU A 220 29.55 0.29 2.01
CA LEU A 220 29.82 1.39 1.09
C LEU A 220 29.78 2.76 1.77
N ALA A 221 28.85 2.95 2.70
CA ALA A 221 28.62 4.22 3.38
C ALA A 221 29.74 4.57 4.38
N LYS A 222 30.21 3.57 5.15
CA LYS A 222 31.25 3.74 6.18
C LYS A 222 32.20 2.54 6.18
N PRO A 223 33.09 2.40 5.18
CA PRO A 223 33.98 1.25 5.09
C PRO A 223 34.81 1.04 6.36
N GLY A 224 35.38 2.11 6.94
CA GLY A 224 36.24 2.03 8.13
C GLY A 224 35.55 1.47 9.38
N VAL A 225 34.27 1.81 9.63
CA VAL A 225 33.53 1.31 10.79
C VAL A 225 33.48 -0.22 10.79
N PHE A 226 33.18 -0.80 9.63
CA PHE A 226 33.01 -2.24 9.52
C PHE A 226 34.33 -2.98 9.29
N HIS A 227 35.12 -2.48 8.33
CA HIS A 227 36.36 -3.09 7.88
C HIS A 227 37.43 -3.12 8.97
N ASP A 228 37.62 -2.03 9.72
CA ASP A 228 38.72 -1.88 10.67
C ASP A 228 38.48 -2.65 11.96
N SER A 229 37.21 -2.93 12.27
CA SER A 229 36.84 -3.78 13.40
C SER A 229 37.13 -5.27 13.17
N MET A 230 37.34 -5.70 11.92
CA MET A 230 37.45 -7.11 11.54
C MET A 230 38.90 -7.57 11.39
N GLY A 231 39.18 -8.81 11.79
CA GLY A 231 40.43 -9.51 11.46
C GLY A 231 40.44 -10.03 10.02
N VAL A 232 41.58 -10.58 9.59
CA VAL A 232 41.76 -11.12 8.23
C VAL A 232 40.75 -12.23 7.92
N ASP A 233 40.56 -13.17 8.85
CA ASP A 233 39.63 -14.29 8.65
C ASP A 233 38.17 -13.82 8.54
N GLN A 234 37.77 -12.82 9.33
CA GLN A 234 36.42 -12.27 9.32
C GLN A 234 36.14 -11.52 8.02
N ARG A 235 37.09 -10.73 7.52
CA ARG A 235 36.97 -10.08 6.20
C ARG A 235 36.89 -11.10 5.07
N ARG A 236 37.67 -12.19 5.15
CA ARG A 236 37.59 -13.30 4.18
C ARG A 236 36.21 -13.96 4.23
N ASN A 237 35.67 -14.23 5.42
CA ASN A 237 34.34 -14.83 5.57
C ASN A 237 33.25 -13.91 5.02
N LEU A 238 33.35 -12.59 5.27
CA LEU A 238 32.38 -11.60 4.78
C LEU A 238 32.40 -11.57 3.25
N ALA A 239 33.59 -11.46 2.65
CA ALA A 239 33.75 -11.48 1.20
C ALA A 239 33.23 -12.79 0.58
N ALA A 240 33.53 -13.93 1.20
CA ALA A 240 33.07 -15.23 0.73
C ALA A 240 31.54 -15.38 0.83
N TRP A 241 30.93 -14.92 1.93
CA TRP A 241 29.48 -15.00 2.11
C TRP A 241 28.73 -14.08 1.15
N LEU A 242 29.19 -12.83 0.96
CA LEU A 242 28.61 -11.88 0.00
C LEU A 242 28.77 -12.35 -1.45
N ARG A 243 29.92 -12.92 -1.82
CA ARG A 243 30.19 -13.34 -3.21
C ARG A 243 29.23 -14.42 -3.72
N LYS A 244 28.71 -15.27 -2.83
CA LYS A 244 27.74 -16.34 -3.15
C LYS A 244 26.49 -15.83 -3.87
N ILE A 245 26.11 -14.56 -3.72
CA ILE A 245 24.96 -13.99 -4.47
C ILE A 245 25.11 -14.11 -5.99
N ASN A 246 26.33 -14.22 -6.50
CA ASN A 246 26.63 -14.38 -7.91
C ASN A 246 26.52 -15.83 -8.41
N ASP A 247 26.47 -16.80 -7.49
CA ASP A 247 26.45 -18.24 -7.80
C ASP A 247 25.03 -18.82 -7.87
N HIS A 248 24.00 -17.99 -7.64
CA HIS A 248 22.61 -18.40 -7.51
C HIS A 248 21.63 -17.61 -8.38
N GLU A 249 20.49 -18.23 -8.69
CA GLU A 249 19.43 -17.58 -9.45
C GLU A 249 18.69 -16.52 -8.62
N MET A 250 18.34 -15.42 -9.28
CA MET A 250 17.57 -14.33 -8.71
C MET A 250 16.33 -14.02 -9.55
N PRO A 251 15.22 -13.56 -8.95
CA PRO A 251 14.11 -13.03 -9.70
C PRO A 251 14.56 -11.82 -10.54
N ARG A 252 14.07 -11.73 -11.77
CA ARG A 252 14.30 -10.58 -12.66
C ARG A 252 13.41 -9.40 -12.29
N ASN A 253 13.69 -8.79 -11.14
CA ASN A 253 13.00 -7.63 -10.60
C ASN A 253 13.99 -6.82 -9.72
N ASN A 254 13.51 -6.08 -8.71
CA ASN A 254 14.35 -5.34 -7.75
C ASN A 254 15.50 -6.16 -7.13
N TRP A 255 15.42 -7.49 -7.09
CA TRP A 255 16.46 -8.34 -6.53
C TRP A 255 17.82 -8.15 -7.21
N LEU A 256 17.83 -7.77 -8.49
CA LEU A 256 19.08 -7.49 -9.20
C LEU A 256 19.84 -6.29 -8.62
N TRP A 257 19.14 -5.31 -8.01
CA TRP A 257 19.80 -4.20 -7.31
C TRP A 257 20.60 -4.68 -6.09
N PHE A 258 20.12 -5.71 -5.39
CA PHE A 258 20.83 -6.27 -4.24
C PHE A 258 22.19 -6.82 -4.68
N ARG A 259 22.23 -7.57 -5.78
CA ARG A 259 23.48 -8.08 -6.36
C ARG A 259 24.40 -6.98 -6.87
N VAL A 260 23.85 -5.92 -7.49
CA VAL A 260 24.62 -4.73 -7.88
C VAL A 260 25.32 -4.11 -6.66
N PHE A 261 24.59 -3.81 -5.59
CA PHE A 261 25.20 -3.20 -4.39
C PHE A 261 26.19 -4.12 -3.69
N VAL A 262 25.90 -5.41 -3.60
CA VAL A 262 26.83 -6.40 -3.04
C VAL A 262 28.13 -6.42 -3.82
N ASN A 263 28.08 -6.42 -5.16
CA ASN A 263 29.28 -6.41 -5.99
C ASN A 263 30.04 -5.08 -5.90
N LEU A 264 29.35 -3.94 -5.81
CA LEU A 264 29.99 -2.64 -5.53
C LEU A 264 30.72 -2.64 -4.18
N ALA A 265 30.10 -3.19 -3.13
CA ALA A 265 30.70 -3.30 -1.80
C ALA A 265 31.93 -4.24 -1.79
N LEU A 266 31.85 -5.38 -2.50
CA LEU A 266 32.96 -6.31 -2.67
C LEU A 266 34.18 -5.61 -3.32
N ILE A 267 33.95 -4.78 -4.33
CA ILE A 267 35.01 -4.02 -5.00
C ILE A 267 35.55 -2.91 -4.09
N ARG A 268 34.69 -2.00 -3.63
CA ARG A 268 35.11 -0.76 -2.96
C ARG A 268 35.55 -0.95 -1.51
N SER A 269 34.97 -1.92 -0.80
CA SER A 269 35.18 -2.09 0.65
C SER A 269 35.97 -3.34 1.02
N LEU A 270 36.04 -4.34 0.14
CA LEU A 270 36.68 -5.64 0.42
C LEU A 270 37.79 -6.00 -0.59
N GLY A 271 38.10 -5.13 -1.54
CA GLY A 271 39.25 -5.27 -2.44
C GLY A 271 39.14 -6.39 -3.48
N VAL A 272 37.93 -6.85 -3.80
CA VAL A 272 37.73 -7.82 -4.89
C VAL A 272 37.95 -7.12 -6.23
N SER A 273 38.67 -7.79 -7.16
CA SER A 273 38.93 -7.24 -8.50
C SER A 273 37.62 -6.94 -9.24
N ARG A 274 37.51 -5.72 -9.78
CA ARG A 274 36.37 -5.28 -10.60
C ARG A 274 36.18 -6.18 -11.82
N ASP A 275 37.26 -6.56 -12.50
CA ASP A 275 37.21 -7.39 -13.71
C ASP A 275 36.49 -8.73 -13.46
N ALA A 276 36.54 -9.23 -12.22
CA ALA A 276 35.88 -10.48 -11.83
C ALA A 276 34.36 -10.36 -11.66
N LEU A 277 33.81 -9.13 -11.56
CA LEU A 277 32.40 -8.86 -11.23
C LEU A 277 31.70 -7.94 -12.23
N GLN A 278 32.46 -7.23 -13.08
CA GLN A 278 31.95 -6.19 -13.96
C GLN A 278 30.89 -6.70 -14.95
N ASP A 279 31.08 -7.88 -15.54
CA ASP A 279 30.14 -8.47 -16.48
C ASP A 279 28.78 -8.76 -15.83
N GLN A 280 28.79 -9.24 -14.58
CA GLN A 280 27.58 -9.52 -13.83
C GLN A 280 26.85 -8.22 -13.45
N ILE A 281 27.59 -7.21 -12.99
CA ILE A 281 27.03 -5.88 -12.68
C ILE A 281 26.34 -5.29 -13.92
N GLU A 282 27.02 -5.30 -15.08
CA GLU A 282 26.46 -4.71 -16.30
C GLU A 282 25.27 -5.52 -16.84
N ALA A 283 25.28 -6.85 -16.73
CA ALA A 283 24.14 -7.69 -17.11
C ALA A 283 22.89 -7.37 -16.28
N ASP A 284 23.06 -7.16 -14.97
CA ASP A 284 21.98 -6.79 -14.07
C ASP A 284 21.46 -5.39 -14.33
N LEU A 285 22.36 -4.40 -14.45
CA LEU A 285 21.99 -3.02 -14.75
C LEU A 285 21.28 -2.89 -16.10
N ARG A 286 21.72 -3.64 -17.13
CA ARG A 286 21.03 -3.69 -18.42
C ARG A 286 19.61 -4.22 -18.29
N THR A 287 19.39 -5.22 -17.45
CA THR A 287 18.05 -5.77 -17.20
C THR A 287 17.21 -4.77 -16.40
N LEU A 288 17.76 -4.18 -15.35
CA LEU A 288 17.11 -3.17 -14.51
C LEU A 288 16.65 -1.95 -15.31
N ASP A 289 17.47 -1.47 -16.25
CA ASP A 289 17.13 -0.36 -17.14
C ASP A 289 15.87 -0.64 -17.99
N THR A 290 15.53 -1.91 -18.26
CA THR A 290 14.32 -2.26 -19.03
C THR A 290 13.02 -2.07 -18.24
N PHE A 291 13.10 -1.80 -16.94
CA PHE A 291 11.92 -1.65 -16.09
C PHE A 291 11.36 -0.23 -16.07
N GLU A 292 12.03 0.73 -16.71
CA GLU A 292 11.53 2.08 -16.90
C GLU A 292 10.28 2.08 -17.78
N ILE A 293 9.23 2.76 -17.31
CA ILE A 293 7.92 2.85 -17.98
C ILE A 293 7.58 4.27 -18.46
N GLY A 294 8.56 5.17 -18.40
CA GLY A 294 8.47 6.57 -18.85
C GLY A 294 8.26 7.57 -17.72
N GLU A 295 8.60 8.84 -17.99
CA GLU A 295 8.46 9.97 -17.06
C GLU A 295 9.15 9.72 -15.69
N GLY A 296 10.30 9.06 -15.73
CA GLY A 296 11.05 8.65 -14.55
C GLY A 296 10.45 7.47 -13.77
N TRP A 297 9.25 6.97 -14.10
CA TRP A 297 8.64 5.85 -13.39
C TRP A 297 9.28 4.52 -13.77
N SER A 298 9.33 3.60 -12.81
CA SER A 298 9.76 2.22 -13.04
C SER A 298 8.80 1.23 -12.40
N SER A 299 8.63 0.10 -13.07
CA SER A 299 7.95 -1.07 -12.52
C SER A 299 8.94 -1.94 -11.76
N ASP A 300 8.47 -2.72 -10.79
CA ASP A 300 9.30 -3.79 -10.20
C ASP A 300 9.34 -4.99 -11.15
N GLY A 301 10.20 -4.97 -12.17
CA GLY A 301 10.21 -5.96 -13.27
C GLY A 301 9.46 -5.46 -14.51
N LEU A 302 9.53 -6.21 -15.62
CA LEU A 302 8.92 -5.83 -16.89
C LEU A 302 7.41 -5.54 -16.74
N TRP A 303 7.00 -4.38 -17.24
CA TRP A 303 5.61 -3.95 -17.29
C TRP A 303 4.85 -4.68 -18.38
N GLY A 304 3.69 -5.25 -18.06
CA GLY A 304 2.85 -5.99 -19.02
C GLY A 304 1.63 -6.64 -18.37
N ASP A 305 0.95 -7.52 -19.09
CA ASP A 305 -0.34 -8.10 -18.66
C ASP A 305 -0.25 -9.01 -17.42
N GLU A 306 0.95 -9.44 -17.05
CA GLU A 306 1.21 -10.19 -15.81
C GLU A 306 1.42 -9.26 -14.60
N ARG A 307 1.88 -8.03 -14.85
CA ARG A 307 2.29 -7.08 -13.82
C ARG A 307 2.27 -5.64 -14.36
N LYS A 308 1.38 -4.85 -13.78
CA LYS A 308 1.34 -3.39 -13.93
C LYS A 308 1.47 -2.79 -12.52
N GLN A 309 2.67 -2.82 -11.96
CA GLN A 309 2.96 -2.41 -10.58
C GLN A 309 3.92 -1.22 -10.55
N ALA A 310 3.37 -0.02 -10.46
CA ALA A 310 4.08 1.23 -10.23
C ALA A 310 3.56 1.86 -8.93
N ASP A 311 3.98 1.27 -7.82
CA ASP A 311 3.57 1.63 -6.45
C ASP A 311 4.74 2.17 -5.64
N TYR A 312 4.53 2.45 -4.35
CA TYR A 312 5.61 2.94 -3.49
C TYR A 312 6.79 1.97 -3.36
N TYR A 313 6.59 0.67 -3.61
CA TYR A 313 7.69 -0.28 -3.60
C TYR A 313 8.69 0.08 -4.69
N SER A 314 8.26 0.13 -5.96
CA SER A 314 9.17 0.51 -7.04
C SER A 314 9.55 1.99 -6.99
N GLY A 315 8.59 2.87 -6.68
CA GLY A 315 8.74 4.33 -6.75
C GLY A 315 9.46 4.98 -5.57
N SER A 316 9.44 4.39 -4.36
CA SER A 316 10.02 5.05 -3.19
C SER A 316 11.12 4.29 -2.47
N PHE A 317 11.01 2.97 -2.30
CA PHE A 317 11.90 2.23 -1.38
C PHE A 317 12.56 0.97 -1.96
N ALA A 318 12.41 0.72 -3.26
CA ALA A 318 13.17 -0.30 -3.98
C ALA A 318 13.88 0.26 -5.22
N ILE A 319 13.22 0.41 -6.37
CA ILE A 319 13.90 0.73 -7.65
C ILE A 319 14.47 2.15 -7.66
N GLN A 320 13.63 3.17 -7.47
CA GLN A 320 14.08 4.58 -7.46
C GLN A 320 15.08 4.84 -6.34
N PHE A 321 14.85 4.26 -5.16
CA PHE A 321 15.76 4.34 -4.03
C PHE A 321 17.15 3.78 -4.38
N ALA A 322 17.20 2.59 -4.97
CA ALA A 322 18.42 1.96 -5.42
C ALA A 322 19.14 2.76 -6.52
N GLN A 323 18.40 3.31 -7.49
CA GLN A 323 18.97 4.20 -8.51
C GLN A 323 19.66 5.43 -7.89
N LEU A 324 19.04 6.06 -6.88
CA LEU A 324 19.61 7.20 -6.17
C LEU A 324 20.83 6.83 -5.33
N LEU A 325 20.81 5.67 -4.68
CA LEU A 325 22.01 5.15 -4.00
C LEU A 325 23.13 4.80 -4.99
N TYR A 326 22.81 4.30 -6.18
CA TYR A 326 23.79 4.09 -7.24
C TYR A 326 24.39 5.42 -7.71
N VAL A 327 23.57 6.47 -7.86
CA VAL A 327 24.09 7.84 -8.10
C VAL A 327 25.06 8.23 -6.99
N ARG A 328 24.72 7.99 -5.72
CA ARG A 328 25.59 8.34 -4.59
C ARG A 328 26.92 7.57 -4.58
N PHE A 329 26.88 6.26 -4.85
CA PHE A 329 28.02 5.36 -4.63
C PHE A 329 28.76 4.90 -5.90
N ALA A 330 28.32 5.29 -7.10
CA ALA A 330 28.93 4.84 -8.36
C ALA A 330 29.03 5.94 -9.43
N SER A 331 28.71 7.21 -9.12
CA SER A 331 28.82 8.32 -10.09
C SER A 331 30.23 8.54 -10.62
N ASP A 332 31.25 8.29 -9.81
CA ASP A 332 32.67 8.41 -10.17
C ASP A 332 33.09 7.40 -11.24
N GLU A 333 32.39 6.27 -11.34
CA GLU A 333 32.75 5.14 -12.19
C GLU A 333 31.82 4.99 -13.40
N ASP A 334 30.53 5.32 -13.23
CA ASP A 334 29.50 5.25 -14.28
C ASP A 334 28.71 6.57 -14.36
N PRO A 335 29.37 7.68 -14.76
CA PRO A 335 28.75 9.01 -14.76
C PRO A 335 27.57 9.11 -15.74
N GLN A 336 27.60 8.35 -16.84
CA GLN A 336 26.54 8.37 -17.84
C GLN A 336 25.24 7.76 -17.32
N ARG A 337 25.31 6.58 -16.68
CA ARG A 337 24.14 5.95 -16.07
C ARG A 337 23.66 6.73 -14.85
N ALA A 338 24.58 7.23 -14.03
CA ALA A 338 24.23 8.09 -12.92
C ALA A 338 23.42 9.31 -13.39
N GLU A 339 23.81 9.97 -14.48
CA GLU A 339 23.04 11.10 -15.00
C GLU A 339 21.66 10.71 -15.53
N ARG A 340 21.52 9.52 -16.16
CA ARG A 340 20.20 8.99 -16.53
C ARG A 340 19.32 8.82 -15.30
N TYR A 341 19.83 8.24 -14.21
CA TYR A 341 19.07 8.09 -12.98
C TYR A 341 18.76 9.43 -12.29
N ARG A 342 19.65 10.44 -12.37
CA ARG A 342 19.31 11.80 -11.92
C ARG A 342 18.16 12.39 -12.72
N GLN A 343 18.15 12.18 -14.04
CA GLN A 343 17.07 12.64 -14.90
C GLN A 343 15.75 11.93 -14.57
N SER A 344 15.74 10.61 -14.45
CA SER A 344 14.55 9.85 -14.04
C SER A 344 14.04 10.31 -12.67
N ALA A 345 14.93 10.57 -11.71
CA ALA A 345 14.54 11.08 -10.40
C ALA A 345 13.89 12.47 -10.48
N ARG A 346 14.41 13.39 -11.32
CA ARG A 346 13.81 14.72 -11.55
C ARG A 346 12.40 14.61 -12.14
N GLU A 347 12.21 13.73 -13.12
CA GLU A 347 10.91 13.49 -13.76
C GLU A 347 9.91 12.87 -12.78
N PHE A 348 10.30 11.80 -12.08
CA PHE A 348 9.46 11.16 -11.07
C PHE A 348 9.09 12.11 -9.92
N GLY A 349 10.10 12.81 -9.37
CA GLY A 349 9.92 13.75 -8.27
C GLY A 349 8.99 14.91 -8.60
N SER A 350 8.93 15.34 -9.87
CA SER A 350 8.08 16.46 -10.32
C SER A 350 6.59 16.27 -10.01
N VAL A 351 6.14 15.02 -9.90
CA VAL A 351 4.74 14.65 -9.58
C VAL A 351 4.60 13.82 -8.30
N PHE A 352 5.65 13.12 -7.85
CA PHE A 352 5.53 12.20 -6.69
C PHE A 352 5.11 12.90 -5.39
N TRP A 353 5.43 14.18 -5.21
CA TRP A 353 5.01 14.95 -4.03
C TRP A 353 3.49 15.01 -3.88
N ARG A 354 2.74 14.93 -4.98
CA ARG A 354 1.26 14.95 -5.00
C ARG A 354 0.61 13.72 -4.35
N TYR A 355 1.38 12.66 -4.10
CA TYR A 355 0.89 11.47 -3.39
C TYR A 355 0.78 11.67 -1.87
N PHE A 356 1.26 12.80 -1.36
CA PHE A 356 1.20 13.19 0.04
C PHE A 356 0.24 14.35 0.21
N ASP A 357 -0.50 14.34 1.32
CA ASP A 357 -1.29 15.49 1.74
C ASP A 357 -0.41 16.55 2.43
N PRO A 358 -0.93 17.78 2.64
CA PRO A 358 -0.18 18.84 3.31
C PRO A 358 0.28 18.52 4.74
N ASP A 359 -0.37 17.59 5.43
CA ASP A 359 -0.02 17.15 6.78
C ASP A 359 1.05 16.03 6.81
N GLY A 360 1.33 15.44 5.65
CA GLY A 360 2.31 14.37 5.45
C GLY A 360 1.72 12.96 5.34
N SER A 361 0.39 12.80 5.36
CA SER A 361 -0.24 11.50 5.10
C SER A 361 -0.07 11.13 3.63
N ALA A 362 0.34 9.89 3.35
CA ALA A 362 0.45 9.40 1.98
C ALA A 362 -0.84 8.70 1.55
N ILE A 363 -1.19 8.76 0.26
CA ILE A 363 -2.32 7.99 -0.30
C ILE A 363 -1.91 6.50 -0.35
N PRO A 364 -2.48 5.60 0.47
CA PRO A 364 -2.04 4.21 0.49
C PRO A 364 -2.63 3.42 -0.67
N PHE A 365 -1.78 2.81 -1.49
CA PHE A 365 -2.14 1.86 -2.54
C PHE A 365 -0.94 0.95 -2.84
N GLY A 366 -1.21 -0.22 -3.41
CA GLY A 366 -0.20 -1.20 -3.78
C GLY A 366 0.26 -2.10 -2.64
N ARG A 367 1.42 -2.75 -2.83
CA ARG A 367 1.96 -3.74 -1.89
C ARG A 367 2.92 -3.11 -0.87
N SER A 368 3.28 -3.90 0.15
CA SER A 368 4.31 -3.57 1.15
C SER A 368 4.03 -2.29 1.94
N LEU A 369 2.76 -1.98 2.16
CA LEU A 369 2.35 -0.79 2.90
C LEU A 369 2.75 -0.85 4.38
N THR A 370 3.08 -2.04 4.87
CA THR A 370 3.57 -2.31 6.22
C THR A 370 4.93 -1.66 6.52
N TYR A 371 5.63 -1.14 5.51
CA TYR A 371 6.90 -0.43 5.68
C TYR A 371 6.73 1.06 5.98
N ARG A 372 5.48 1.56 5.94
CA ARG A 372 5.07 2.87 6.51
C ARG A 372 5.92 4.05 6.07
N PHE A 373 6.91 4.43 6.89
CA PHE A 373 7.74 5.61 6.71
C PHE A 373 8.53 5.54 5.42
N ALA A 374 8.80 4.32 4.92
CA ALA A 374 9.47 4.05 3.65
C ALA A 374 8.82 4.73 2.44
N PHE A 375 7.55 5.15 2.54
CA PHE A 375 6.87 5.90 1.48
C PHE A 375 7.60 7.21 1.15
N ALA A 376 8.34 7.79 2.11
CA ALA A 376 9.17 8.98 1.89
C ALA A 376 10.67 8.67 1.66
N ALA A 377 11.06 7.40 1.49
CA ALA A 377 12.46 7.02 1.30
C ALA A 377 13.09 7.62 0.04
N PHE A 378 12.29 7.85 -1.01
CA PHE A 378 12.73 8.60 -2.19
C PHE A 378 13.28 9.98 -1.83
N TRP A 379 12.59 10.75 -0.98
CA TRP A 379 13.02 12.10 -0.59
C TRP A 379 14.32 12.07 0.21
N SER A 380 14.45 11.07 1.10
CA SER A 380 15.70 10.85 1.83
C SER A 380 16.85 10.51 0.88
N ALA A 381 16.66 9.60 -0.07
CA ALA A 381 17.70 9.21 -1.02
C ALA A 381 18.04 10.33 -2.02
N ALA A 382 17.05 11.11 -2.45
CA ALA A 382 17.26 12.22 -3.38
C ALA A 382 18.07 13.35 -2.74
N ALA A 383 17.87 13.61 -1.45
CA ALA A 383 18.72 14.51 -0.67
C ALA A 383 20.15 13.97 -0.57
N CYS A 384 20.33 12.68 -0.29
CA CYS A 384 21.66 12.06 -0.20
C CYS A 384 22.41 12.01 -1.55
N ALA A 385 21.69 11.99 -2.66
CA ALA A 385 22.24 11.94 -4.02
C ALA A 385 22.38 13.34 -4.67
N ASP A 386 22.10 14.41 -3.92
CA ASP A 386 22.16 15.81 -4.36
C ASP A 386 21.41 16.08 -5.67
N ILE A 387 20.17 15.58 -5.78
CA ILE A 387 19.38 15.71 -7.01
C ILE A 387 18.87 17.16 -7.17
N PRO A 388 19.24 17.88 -8.25
CA PRO A 388 18.74 19.22 -8.49
C PRO A 388 17.35 19.16 -9.13
N PHE A 389 16.30 19.50 -8.39
CA PHE A 389 14.93 19.48 -8.92
C PHE A 389 14.53 20.82 -9.58
N PRO A 390 13.63 20.79 -10.58
CA PRO A 390 12.95 22.00 -11.04
C PRO A 390 11.88 22.48 -10.02
N PRO A 391 11.36 23.71 -10.16
CA PRO A 391 10.18 24.15 -9.41
C PRO A 391 9.01 23.16 -9.56
N PRO A 392 8.20 22.94 -8.49
CA PRO A 392 8.21 23.63 -7.20
C PRO A 392 9.20 23.05 -6.17
N LEU A 393 10.06 22.11 -6.58
CA LEU A 393 10.95 21.35 -5.69
C LEU A 393 12.41 21.84 -5.70
N ASN A 394 12.70 22.96 -6.37
CA ASN A 394 14.04 23.48 -6.58
C ASN A 394 14.77 23.98 -5.32
N SER A 395 14.17 23.86 -4.14
CA SER A 395 14.81 24.14 -2.85
C SER A 395 14.93 22.85 -2.02
N PRO A 396 16.11 22.57 -1.43
CA PRO A 396 16.26 21.48 -0.47
C PRO A 396 15.29 21.57 0.72
N GLY A 397 14.83 22.78 1.07
CA GLY A 397 13.82 23.01 2.11
C GLY A 397 12.47 22.37 1.80
N THR A 398 12.10 22.26 0.51
CA THR A 398 10.86 21.57 0.09
C THR A 398 11.01 20.06 0.24
N ILE A 399 12.16 19.50 -0.13
CA ILE A 399 12.48 18.07 0.05
C ILE A 399 12.51 17.70 1.53
N LYS A 400 13.16 18.55 2.36
CA LYS A 400 13.15 18.45 3.82
C LYS A 400 11.73 18.44 4.36
N GLY A 401 10.88 19.36 3.88
CA GLY A 401 9.48 19.43 4.28
C GLY A 401 8.69 18.18 3.96
N LEU A 402 8.83 17.64 2.74
CA LEU A 402 8.13 16.41 2.33
C LEU A 402 8.51 15.21 3.21
N LEU A 403 9.79 15.07 3.53
CA LEU A 403 10.27 14.00 4.40
C LEU A 403 9.82 14.18 5.86
N LEU A 404 10.08 15.35 6.46
CA LEU A 404 9.85 15.57 7.89
C LEU A 404 8.37 15.62 8.25
N ARG A 405 7.50 16.20 7.39
CA ARG A 405 6.04 16.12 7.61
C ARG A 405 5.53 14.69 7.62
N HIS A 406 6.02 13.85 6.71
CA HIS A 406 5.63 12.44 6.66
C HIS A 406 6.03 11.70 7.95
N LEU A 407 7.25 11.92 8.46
CA LEU A 407 7.69 11.35 9.73
C LEU A 407 6.86 11.86 10.92
N ARG A 408 6.53 13.17 10.95
CA ARG A 408 5.63 13.75 11.96
C ARG A 408 4.24 13.15 11.90
N TRP A 409 3.68 12.89 10.73
CA TRP A 409 2.38 12.22 10.60
C TRP A 409 2.41 10.83 11.23
N TRP A 410 3.47 10.06 10.98
CA TRP A 410 3.66 8.73 11.56
C TRP A 410 3.93 8.73 13.06
N SER A 411 4.61 9.74 13.60
CA SER A 411 4.83 9.88 15.06
C SER A 411 3.52 9.88 15.86
N LYS A 412 2.44 10.39 15.25
CA LYS A 412 1.09 10.48 15.82
C LYS A 412 0.32 9.15 15.76
N GLN A 413 0.80 8.15 15.03
CA GLN A 413 0.12 6.85 14.88
C GLN A 413 0.57 5.88 15.98
N HIS A 414 0.07 6.05 17.21
CA HIS A 414 0.59 5.30 18.37
C HIS A 414 0.35 3.78 18.29
N HIS A 415 -0.63 3.33 17.49
CA HIS A 415 -0.98 1.92 17.35
C HIS A 415 -0.05 1.13 16.41
N ILE A 416 1.00 1.75 15.85
CA ILE A 416 2.00 1.05 15.02
C ILE A 416 3.04 0.28 15.84
N PHE A 417 3.06 0.48 17.16
CA PHE A 417 3.93 -0.23 18.09
C PHE A 417 3.18 -1.34 18.82
N ASN A 418 3.89 -2.44 19.11
CA ASN A 418 3.53 -3.42 20.11
C ASN A 418 3.75 -2.83 21.52
N THR A 419 3.27 -3.52 22.56
CA THR A 419 3.41 -3.06 23.95
C THR A 419 4.85 -2.94 24.43
N ASP A 420 5.80 -3.59 23.75
CA ASP A 420 7.23 -3.55 24.03
C ASP A 420 7.98 -2.45 23.24
N GLY A 421 7.28 -1.65 22.45
CA GLY A 421 7.85 -0.59 21.61
C GLY A 421 8.34 -1.06 20.23
N THR A 422 8.27 -2.35 19.90
CA THR A 422 8.62 -2.84 18.56
C THR A 422 7.53 -2.53 17.54
N LEU A 423 7.88 -2.35 16.27
CA LEU A 423 6.88 -2.13 15.22
C LEU A 423 6.06 -3.42 14.95
N ASN A 424 4.75 -3.27 14.75
CA ASN A 424 3.87 -4.39 14.38
C ASN A 424 3.63 -4.50 12.87
N ILE A 425 3.10 -5.62 12.39
CA ILE A 425 2.65 -5.79 11.00
C ILE A 425 1.26 -5.16 10.84
N GLY A 426 1.14 -4.15 9.97
CA GLY A 426 -0.11 -3.43 9.72
C GLY A 426 0.16 -2.09 9.05
N TYR A 427 -0.80 -1.16 9.08
CA TYR A 427 -0.61 0.20 8.56
C TYR A 427 -0.59 1.21 9.71
N THR A 428 -1.74 1.76 10.12
CA THR A 428 -1.83 2.65 11.32
C THR A 428 -2.06 1.88 12.62
N TYR A 429 -2.46 0.62 12.53
CA TYR A 429 -2.65 -0.32 13.63
C TYR A 429 -2.32 -1.75 13.14
N PRO A 430 -2.20 -2.77 14.03
CA PRO A 430 -1.90 -4.14 13.61
C PRO A 430 -3.00 -4.70 12.69
N ASN A 431 -2.63 -5.16 11.50
CA ASN A 431 -3.59 -5.70 10.54
C ASN A 431 -2.94 -6.77 9.64
N MET A 432 -3.19 -8.05 9.95
CA MET A 432 -2.66 -9.19 9.19
C MET A 432 -3.41 -9.46 7.87
N TYR A 433 -4.56 -8.82 7.62
CA TYR A 433 -5.22 -8.90 6.31
C TYR A 433 -4.45 -8.14 5.24
N LEU A 434 -3.68 -7.13 5.63
CA LEU A 434 -2.81 -6.36 4.74
C LEU A 434 -1.50 -7.07 4.40
N ALA A 435 -1.02 -7.97 5.27
CA ALA A 435 0.29 -8.60 5.14
C ALA A 435 0.48 -9.39 3.83
N GLU A 436 1.70 -9.36 3.29
CA GLU A 436 2.15 -10.22 2.22
C GLU A 436 2.83 -11.49 2.74
N ASN A 437 2.97 -12.50 1.87
CA ASN A 437 3.59 -13.78 2.20
C ASN A 437 5.06 -13.68 2.65
N TYR A 438 5.74 -12.58 2.34
CA TYR A 438 7.13 -12.31 2.74
C TYR A 438 7.25 -11.44 3.99
N ASN A 439 6.15 -11.01 4.63
CA ASN A 439 6.25 -10.18 5.82
C ASN A 439 6.55 -11.03 7.06
N SER A 440 7.77 -10.94 7.57
CA SER A 440 8.13 -11.39 8.92
C SER A 440 7.81 -10.28 9.96
N PRO A 441 7.84 -10.58 11.27
CA PRO A 441 7.82 -9.56 12.31
C PRO A 441 8.90 -8.48 12.16
N GLN A 442 10.05 -8.86 11.62
CA GLN A 442 11.19 -7.99 11.40
C GLN A 442 11.01 -7.11 10.15
N SER A 443 10.02 -7.44 9.30
CA SER A 443 10.01 -6.89 7.97
C SER A 443 9.75 -5.37 7.92
N VAL A 444 9.02 -4.88 8.90
CA VAL A 444 8.58 -3.49 9.06
C VAL A 444 9.73 -2.49 9.26
N TYR A 445 10.95 -2.96 9.56
CA TYR A 445 12.13 -2.12 9.71
C TYR A 445 12.72 -1.61 8.38
N TRP A 446 12.16 -2.00 7.23
CA TRP A 446 12.39 -1.28 5.97
C TRP A 446 12.02 0.21 6.05
N CYS A 447 11.18 0.60 7.02
CA CYS A 447 10.88 2.01 7.31
C CYS A 447 12.14 2.87 7.54
N LEU A 448 13.25 2.27 7.96
CA LEU A 448 14.53 2.96 8.19
C LEU A 448 15.19 3.48 6.91
N LYS A 449 14.74 3.06 5.71
CA LYS A 449 15.18 3.66 4.44
C LYS A 449 14.91 5.17 4.38
N SER A 450 13.91 5.69 5.09
CA SER A 450 13.63 7.13 5.15
C SER A 450 14.53 7.91 6.12
N PHE A 451 15.39 7.20 6.87
CA PHE A 451 16.32 7.80 7.82
C PHE A 451 17.75 7.88 7.27
N ILE A 452 18.02 7.42 6.04
CA ILE A 452 19.38 7.46 5.48
C ILE A 452 19.93 8.88 5.34
N VAL A 453 19.06 9.90 5.33
CA VAL A 453 19.44 11.32 5.31
C VAL A 453 20.30 11.73 6.51
N ILE A 454 20.31 10.95 7.60
CA ILE A 454 21.24 11.13 8.74
C ILE A 454 22.71 11.09 8.27
N MET A 455 23.00 10.44 7.15
CA MET A 455 24.34 10.40 6.55
C MET A 455 24.88 11.77 6.14
N LEU A 456 24.00 12.74 5.90
CA LEU A 456 24.41 14.10 5.59
C LEU A 456 24.92 14.76 6.90
N PRO A 457 26.09 15.43 6.88
CA PRO A 457 26.66 16.05 8.06
C PRO A 457 25.77 17.20 8.56
N GLU A 458 25.87 17.56 9.84
CA GLU A 458 25.01 18.58 10.47
C GLU A 458 25.05 19.95 9.77
N ASN A 459 26.19 20.31 9.18
CA ASN A 459 26.38 21.54 8.42
C ASN A 459 25.96 21.46 6.94
N HIS A 460 25.39 20.32 6.48
CA HIS A 460 24.92 20.18 5.11
C HIS A 460 23.77 21.15 4.81
N GLU A 461 23.68 21.62 3.56
CA GLU A 461 22.67 22.60 3.14
C GLU A 461 21.24 22.14 3.53
N PHE A 462 20.92 20.87 3.24
CA PHE A 462 19.65 20.23 3.64
C PHE A 462 19.25 20.47 5.10
N TRP A 463 20.20 20.41 6.05
CA TRP A 463 19.90 20.62 7.46
C TRP A 463 19.84 22.11 7.83
N SER A 464 20.68 22.93 7.21
CA SER A 464 20.79 24.36 7.48
C SER A 464 19.64 25.22 6.92
N VAL A 465 19.00 24.79 5.83
CA VAL A 465 17.88 25.55 5.22
C VAL A 465 16.58 25.38 6.03
N PRO A 466 15.69 26.40 6.02
CA PRO A 466 14.37 26.27 6.62
C PRO A 466 13.56 25.18 5.93
N GLU A 467 12.71 24.49 6.71
CA GLU A 467 11.68 23.63 6.14
C GLU A 467 10.66 24.48 5.36
N LEU A 468 10.38 24.12 4.11
CA LEU A 468 9.37 24.79 3.30
C LEU A 468 8.04 24.00 3.29
N PRO A 469 6.89 24.68 3.11
CA PRO A 469 5.58 24.05 3.12
C PRO A 469 5.41 23.03 1.99
N HIS A 470 4.32 22.24 2.07
CA HIS A 470 3.93 21.36 0.98
C HIS A 470 3.65 22.17 -0.30
N PRO A 471 4.03 21.70 -1.51
CA PRO A 471 3.81 22.48 -2.72
C PRO A 471 2.35 22.85 -3.01
N SER A 472 1.37 22.09 -2.50
CA SER A 472 -0.05 22.45 -2.59
C SER A 472 -0.57 23.37 -1.48
N ALA A 473 0.20 23.58 -0.40
CA ALA A 473 -0.17 24.54 0.65
C ALA A 473 0.12 25.94 0.13
N SER A 474 -0.92 26.69 -0.25
CA SER A 474 -0.87 27.97 -0.96
C SER A 474 0.30 28.87 -0.54
N VAL A 475 1.27 29.08 -1.43
CA VAL A 475 2.30 30.10 -1.24
C VAL A 475 1.63 31.45 -1.48
N THR A 476 1.30 32.15 -0.39
CA THR A 476 0.97 33.57 -0.43
C THR A 476 2.20 34.31 -0.97
N GLY A 477 2.16 34.69 -2.25
CA GLY A 477 3.02 35.77 -2.76
C GLY A 477 3.73 35.56 -4.09
N THR A 478 4.03 34.33 -4.53
CA THR A 478 4.76 34.16 -5.81
C THR A 478 4.57 32.79 -6.47
N SER A 479 4.25 32.86 -7.77
CA SER A 479 4.43 31.86 -8.83
C SER A 479 3.34 30.79 -9.00
N THR A 480 2.60 30.92 -10.12
CA THR A 480 1.83 29.89 -10.85
C THR A 480 1.03 28.91 -9.98
N ALA A 481 -0.29 29.13 -9.87
CA ALA A 481 -1.21 28.16 -9.26
C ALA A 481 -0.98 26.76 -9.89
N LEU A 482 -0.40 25.85 -9.10
CA LEU A 482 -0.28 24.45 -9.49
C LEU A 482 -1.71 23.89 -9.57
N GLY A 483 -2.03 23.20 -10.66
CA GLY A 483 -3.35 22.61 -10.82
C GLY A 483 -3.65 21.60 -9.71
N GLU A 484 -4.89 21.60 -9.22
CA GLU A 484 -5.38 20.63 -8.21
C GLU A 484 -5.44 19.21 -8.76
N VAL A 485 -5.54 19.05 -10.08
CA VAL A 485 -5.65 17.76 -10.77
C VAL A 485 -4.46 17.56 -11.69
N GLU A 486 -3.85 16.38 -11.61
CA GLU A 486 -2.70 15.98 -12.43
C GLU A 486 -2.90 14.57 -12.99
N VAL A 487 -2.74 14.39 -14.30
CA VAL A 487 -2.75 13.06 -14.92
C VAL A 487 -1.34 12.50 -14.86
N VAL A 488 -1.17 11.31 -14.27
CA VAL A 488 0.10 10.60 -14.22
C VAL A 488 -0.06 9.29 -14.96
N TRP A 489 0.33 9.29 -16.22
CA TRP A 489 0.04 8.19 -17.13
C TRP A 489 0.79 6.90 -16.80
N PRO A 490 2.10 6.88 -16.48
CA PRO A 490 2.81 5.63 -16.23
C PRO A 490 2.15 4.71 -15.18
N PRO A 491 1.74 5.19 -13.99
CA PRO A 491 0.95 4.40 -13.04
C PRO A 491 -0.56 4.36 -13.36
N ARG A 492 -1.02 5.07 -14.40
CA ARG A 492 -2.42 5.21 -14.82
C ARG A 492 -3.30 5.83 -13.74
N HIS A 493 -2.88 6.97 -13.21
CA HIS A 493 -3.56 7.68 -12.14
C HIS A 493 -3.99 9.10 -12.57
N ILE A 494 -5.02 9.60 -11.90
CA ILE A 494 -5.31 11.03 -11.82
C ILE A 494 -5.21 11.43 -10.35
N LEU A 495 -4.25 12.28 -10.02
CA LEU A 495 -4.04 12.79 -8.66
C LEU A 495 -4.92 14.02 -8.45
N CYS A 496 -5.60 14.07 -7.30
CA CYS A 496 -6.50 15.15 -6.90
C CYS A 496 -6.03 15.69 -5.54
N ASN A 497 -5.40 16.86 -5.55
CA ASN A 497 -4.91 17.58 -4.37
C ASN A 497 -5.79 18.82 -4.13
N THR A 498 -7.06 18.61 -3.80
CA THR A 498 -7.99 19.72 -3.50
C THR A 498 -7.90 20.13 -2.03
N PRO A 499 -8.34 21.35 -1.66
CA PRO A 499 -8.30 21.83 -0.27
C PRO A 499 -9.04 20.91 0.72
N GLU A 500 -10.12 20.28 0.29
CA GLU A 500 -10.96 19.41 1.12
C GLU A 500 -10.51 17.95 1.17
N HIS A 501 -9.75 17.47 0.17
CA HIS A 501 -9.37 16.06 0.07
C HIS A 501 -8.15 15.82 -0.82
N THR A 502 -7.19 15.01 -0.34
CA THR A 502 -6.09 14.49 -1.16
C THR A 502 -6.32 13.01 -1.45
N TYR A 503 -6.54 12.69 -2.72
CA TYR A 503 -6.85 11.34 -3.19
C TYR A 503 -6.37 11.12 -4.63
N LEU A 504 -6.44 9.87 -5.10
CA LEU A 504 -6.16 9.53 -6.49
C LEU A 504 -7.27 8.68 -7.08
N LEU A 505 -7.51 8.85 -8.38
CA LEU A 505 -8.30 7.94 -9.21
C LEU A 505 -7.36 6.97 -9.92
N SER A 506 -7.70 5.68 -9.96
CA SER A 506 -6.83 4.64 -10.51
C SER A 506 -7.55 3.72 -11.48
N SER A 507 -6.89 3.42 -12.60
CA SER A 507 -7.33 2.42 -13.58
C SER A 507 -6.10 1.88 -14.32
N GLY A 508 -5.63 0.69 -13.95
CA GLY A 508 -4.58 0.00 -14.72
C GLY A 508 -3.54 -0.71 -13.89
N GLN A 509 -3.40 -0.38 -12.60
CA GLN A 509 -2.56 -1.14 -11.70
C GLN A 509 -3.13 -2.55 -11.49
N MET A 510 -2.29 -3.58 -11.59
CA MET A 510 -2.67 -4.98 -11.32
C MET A 510 -1.45 -5.88 -11.16
N THR A 511 -1.67 -7.08 -10.62
CA THR A 511 -0.66 -8.13 -10.63
C THR A 511 -1.31 -9.50 -10.63
N LYS A 512 -0.75 -10.44 -11.41
CA LYS A 512 -1.14 -11.85 -11.34
C LYS A 512 -0.37 -12.63 -10.27
N LYS A 513 0.60 -11.99 -9.60
CA LYS A 513 1.24 -12.58 -8.41
C LYS A 513 0.21 -12.84 -7.31
N GLY A 514 0.40 -13.91 -6.55
CA GLY A 514 -0.43 -14.30 -5.41
C GLY A 514 -0.24 -13.41 -4.17
N HIS A 515 -0.22 -12.08 -4.33
CA HIS A 515 -0.24 -11.17 -3.19
C HIS A 515 -1.63 -11.18 -2.55
N LYS A 516 -1.68 -11.23 -1.22
CA LYS A 516 -2.93 -11.12 -0.47
C LYS A 516 -3.61 -9.79 -0.76
N ALA A 517 -4.93 -9.83 -0.98
CA ALA A 517 -5.77 -8.67 -1.22
C ALA A 517 -5.32 -7.78 -2.41
N ARG A 518 -4.76 -8.39 -3.47
CA ARG A 518 -4.23 -7.65 -4.63
C ARG A 518 -5.30 -6.79 -5.32
N GLU A 519 -6.55 -7.26 -5.32
CA GLU A 519 -7.70 -6.56 -5.88
C GLU A 519 -7.97 -5.26 -5.11
N ALA A 520 -7.89 -5.29 -3.78
CA ALA A 520 -8.02 -4.09 -2.96
C ALA A 520 -6.81 -3.15 -3.10
N LYS A 521 -5.60 -3.72 -3.22
CA LYS A 521 -4.34 -2.97 -3.31
C LYS A 521 -4.17 -2.24 -4.64
N TYR A 522 -4.72 -2.76 -5.74
CA TYR A 522 -4.52 -2.19 -7.07
C TYR A 522 -5.80 -1.90 -7.87
N GLY A 523 -6.91 -2.57 -7.54
CA GLY A 523 -8.12 -2.59 -8.36
C GLY A 523 -9.18 -1.55 -8.00
N LYS A 524 -9.02 -0.76 -6.93
CA LYS A 524 -10.02 0.24 -6.54
C LYS A 524 -10.02 1.43 -7.50
N PHE A 525 -11.17 2.07 -7.64
CA PHE A 525 -11.31 3.28 -8.46
C PHE A 525 -10.69 4.50 -7.83
N ALA A 526 -10.62 4.56 -6.50
CA ALA A 526 -10.03 5.68 -5.78
C ALA A 526 -9.34 5.23 -4.49
N TYR A 527 -8.26 5.93 -4.13
CA TYR A 527 -7.53 5.77 -2.88
C TYR A 527 -7.35 7.13 -2.19
N SER A 528 -7.48 7.18 -0.87
CA SER A 528 -7.44 8.42 -0.08
C SER A 528 -6.33 8.42 0.97
N SER A 529 -5.65 9.55 1.12
CA SER A 529 -4.68 9.82 2.20
C SER A 529 -5.30 9.83 3.60
N ALA A 530 -6.61 10.12 3.73
CA ALA A 530 -7.30 10.23 5.01
C ALA A 530 -8.24 9.05 5.28
N LEU A 531 -8.88 8.53 4.23
CA LEU A 531 -9.88 7.47 4.27
C LEU A 531 -9.31 6.22 3.60
N GLY A 532 -8.27 5.65 4.22
CA GLY A 532 -7.49 4.53 3.68
C GLY A 532 -8.38 3.38 3.23
N PHE A 533 -7.90 2.54 2.33
CA PHE A 533 -8.76 1.51 1.72
C PHE A 533 -9.00 0.30 2.64
N SER A 534 -10.04 -0.49 2.36
CA SER A 534 -10.26 -1.79 3.03
C SER A 534 -9.72 -2.98 2.24
N VAL A 535 -9.16 -3.94 2.97
CA VAL A 535 -8.72 -5.26 2.50
C VAL A 535 -9.74 -6.33 2.93
N PRO A 536 -10.02 -7.33 2.08
CA PRO A 536 -10.99 -8.37 2.39
C PRO A 536 -10.49 -9.32 3.49
N CYS A 537 -11.42 -9.76 4.35
CA CYS A 537 -11.20 -10.80 5.36
C CYS A 537 -11.96 -12.11 5.07
N GLY A 538 -12.74 -12.16 3.99
CA GLY A 538 -13.60 -13.28 3.59
C GLY A 538 -14.37 -12.97 2.30
N THR A 539 -15.45 -13.72 2.03
CA THR A 539 -16.18 -13.67 0.74
C THR A 539 -17.55 -12.99 0.81
N LEU A 540 -18.12 -12.84 2.02
CA LEU A 540 -19.38 -12.11 2.21
C LEU A 540 -19.19 -10.61 1.94
N LEU A 541 -20.28 -9.89 1.64
CA LEU A 541 -20.18 -8.46 1.30
C LEU A 541 -19.49 -7.62 2.38
N GLU A 542 -19.83 -7.87 3.66
CA GLU A 542 -19.24 -7.23 4.83
C GLU A 542 -17.76 -7.58 5.00
N GLN A 543 -17.36 -8.76 4.54
CA GLN A 543 -15.99 -9.27 4.61
C GLN A 543 -15.13 -8.82 3.43
N VAL A 544 -15.73 -8.67 2.24
CA VAL A 544 -15.08 -8.11 1.05
C VAL A 544 -14.81 -6.62 1.25
N ALA A 545 -15.71 -5.93 1.98
CA ALA A 545 -15.63 -4.51 2.29
C ALA A 545 -15.28 -3.66 1.05
N PRO A 546 -16.16 -3.62 0.03
CA PRO A 546 -15.84 -3.08 -1.29
C PRO A 546 -15.84 -1.54 -1.34
N ASP A 547 -15.13 -0.84 -0.45
CA ASP A 547 -14.97 0.61 -0.56
C ASP A 547 -14.23 1.01 -1.83
N SER A 548 -14.69 2.12 -2.42
CA SER A 548 -14.15 2.72 -3.64
C SER A 548 -14.02 1.76 -4.83
N THR A 549 -14.90 0.76 -4.93
CA THR A 549 -14.95 -0.17 -6.06
C THR A 549 -16.39 -0.57 -6.38
N LEU A 550 -16.58 -1.31 -7.48
CA LEU A 550 -17.84 -1.90 -7.90
C LEU A 550 -17.78 -3.40 -7.64
N ALA A 551 -18.66 -3.90 -6.78
CA ALA A 551 -18.79 -5.33 -6.49
C ALA A 551 -19.95 -5.94 -7.30
N VAL A 552 -19.73 -7.14 -7.82
CA VAL A 552 -20.68 -7.86 -8.69
C VAL A 552 -20.98 -9.24 -8.10
N SER A 553 -22.26 -9.60 -8.05
CA SER A 553 -22.73 -10.93 -7.67
C SER A 553 -23.89 -11.38 -8.57
N PHE A 554 -23.95 -12.67 -8.89
CA PHE A 554 -25.08 -13.31 -9.60
C PHE A 554 -25.76 -14.41 -8.77
N ASP A 555 -25.23 -14.73 -7.59
CA ASP A 555 -25.65 -15.86 -6.75
C ASP A 555 -26.38 -15.38 -5.49
N GLY A 556 -27.06 -14.23 -5.58
CA GLY A 556 -27.78 -13.66 -4.44
C GLY A 556 -26.89 -13.08 -3.33
N GLY A 557 -25.59 -12.93 -3.58
CA GLY A 557 -24.63 -12.34 -2.65
C GLY A 557 -23.79 -13.35 -1.87
N GLU A 558 -23.80 -14.63 -2.25
CA GLU A 558 -22.93 -15.66 -1.69
C GLU A 558 -21.46 -15.40 -2.05
N ASN A 559 -21.20 -14.92 -3.27
CA ASN A 559 -19.86 -14.53 -3.72
C ASN A 559 -19.89 -13.16 -4.41
N TRP A 560 -18.83 -12.38 -4.15
CA TRP A 560 -18.63 -11.06 -4.74
C TRP A 560 -17.32 -11.00 -5.52
N ARG A 561 -17.39 -10.49 -6.74
CA ARG A 561 -16.22 -10.11 -7.55
C ARG A 561 -16.07 -8.60 -7.58
N VAL A 562 -14.83 -8.14 -7.44
CA VAL A 562 -14.45 -6.74 -7.58
C VAL A 562 -13.43 -6.60 -8.71
N ARG A 563 -13.18 -5.37 -9.15
CA ARG A 563 -12.20 -5.12 -10.22
C ARG A 563 -10.80 -5.59 -9.83
N GLU A 564 -10.21 -6.44 -10.67
CA GLU A 564 -8.90 -7.06 -10.43
C GLU A 564 -7.90 -6.82 -11.57
N ALA A 565 -8.35 -7.02 -12.81
CA ALA A 565 -7.50 -6.96 -14.00
C ALA A 565 -8.10 -5.98 -15.03
N PRO A 566 -7.97 -4.66 -14.81
CA PRO A 566 -8.36 -3.68 -15.80
C PRO A 566 -7.54 -3.83 -17.09
N VAL A 567 -8.19 -3.51 -18.21
CA VAL A 567 -7.64 -3.52 -19.56
C VAL A 567 -8.13 -2.29 -20.33
N GLU A 568 -7.54 -2.07 -21.51
CA GLU A 568 -7.91 -0.98 -22.42
C GLU A 568 -7.83 0.41 -21.77
N GLU A 569 -6.88 0.61 -20.86
CA GLU A 569 -6.78 1.86 -20.13
C GLU A 569 -6.47 3.02 -21.08
N ARG A 570 -7.18 4.14 -20.94
CA ARG A 570 -6.95 5.36 -21.72
C ARG A 570 -7.37 6.62 -20.96
N ILE A 571 -6.75 7.74 -21.31
CA ILE A 571 -7.22 9.06 -20.90
C ILE A 571 -8.26 9.53 -21.92
N LEU A 572 -9.32 10.13 -21.41
CA LEU A 572 -10.40 10.72 -22.20
C LEU A 572 -10.48 12.21 -21.89
N ASP A 573 -10.86 13.00 -22.89
CA ASP A 573 -11.27 14.38 -22.66
C ASP A 573 -12.78 14.38 -22.41
N ILE A 574 -13.16 14.81 -21.20
CA ILE A 574 -14.55 14.81 -20.76
C ILE A 574 -15.06 16.23 -20.73
N GLU A 575 -15.95 16.58 -21.64
CA GLU A 575 -16.66 17.84 -21.61
C GLU A 575 -17.81 17.72 -20.60
N VAL A 576 -17.70 18.45 -19.50
CA VAL A 576 -18.74 18.51 -18.47
C VAL A 576 -19.57 19.77 -18.71
N LEU A 577 -20.72 19.58 -19.34
CA LEU A 577 -21.68 20.62 -19.64
C LEU A 577 -22.47 20.97 -18.38
N GLY A 578 -22.44 22.27 -18.04
CA GLY A 578 -22.92 22.82 -16.77
C GLY A 578 -22.22 24.17 -16.48
N ARG A 579 -22.49 24.80 -15.33
CA ARG A 579 -21.86 26.09 -14.99
C ARG A 579 -20.32 25.95 -14.89
N ASN A 580 -19.59 26.46 -15.88
CA ASN A 580 -18.14 26.70 -15.89
C ASN A 580 -17.20 25.49 -15.66
N VAL A 581 -17.58 24.24 -16.01
CA VAL A 581 -16.71 23.06 -15.76
C VAL A 581 -15.68 22.82 -16.88
N GLY A 582 -16.07 23.11 -18.12
CA GLY A 582 -15.23 22.91 -19.31
C GLY A 582 -14.82 21.44 -19.49
N THR A 583 -13.66 21.23 -20.12
CA THR A 583 -13.08 19.89 -20.31
C THR A 583 -12.23 19.50 -19.10
N VAL A 584 -12.42 18.27 -18.60
CA VAL A 584 -11.63 17.62 -17.54
C VAL A 584 -11.05 16.31 -18.07
N PRO A 585 -9.89 15.84 -17.57
CA PRO A 585 -9.40 14.51 -17.90
C PRO A 585 -10.27 13.44 -17.24
N GLY A 586 -10.66 12.43 -18.01
CA GLY A 586 -11.29 11.20 -17.53
C GLY A 586 -10.34 10.01 -17.66
N LEU A 587 -10.45 9.06 -16.74
CA LEU A 587 -9.65 7.84 -16.77
C LEU A 587 -10.55 6.63 -17.04
N TYR A 588 -10.37 6.01 -18.21
CA TYR A 588 -11.13 4.86 -18.66
C TYR A 588 -10.41 3.54 -18.40
N SER A 589 -11.17 2.49 -18.10
CA SER A 589 -10.74 1.09 -18.22
C SER A 589 -11.95 0.18 -18.41
N ALA A 590 -11.71 -1.00 -18.98
CA ALA A 590 -12.66 -2.10 -18.99
C ALA A 590 -12.17 -3.24 -18.09
N TRP A 591 -13.09 -4.07 -17.60
CA TRP A 591 -12.73 -5.31 -16.91
C TRP A 591 -13.83 -6.36 -17.04
N LYS A 592 -13.46 -7.62 -16.80
CA LYS A 592 -14.38 -8.75 -16.74
C LYS A 592 -14.34 -9.35 -15.33
N PRO A 593 -15.44 -9.38 -14.57
CA PRO A 593 -15.47 -10.06 -13.28
C PRO A 593 -15.21 -11.57 -13.39
N TRP A 594 -15.60 -12.18 -14.51
CA TRP A 594 -15.27 -13.56 -14.86
C TRP A 594 -14.73 -13.62 -16.29
N SER A 595 -13.52 -14.14 -16.47
CA SER A 595 -12.84 -14.17 -17.76
C SER A 595 -13.51 -15.04 -18.82
N PHE A 596 -14.26 -16.06 -18.39
CA PHE A 596 -14.96 -17.00 -19.27
C PHE A 596 -16.36 -16.52 -19.69
N MET A 597 -16.85 -15.41 -19.14
CA MET A 597 -18.16 -14.87 -19.45
C MET A 597 -18.06 -13.72 -20.45
N ASP A 598 -19.06 -13.62 -21.33
CA ASP A 598 -19.26 -12.42 -22.15
C ASP A 598 -19.99 -11.33 -21.35
N PHE A 599 -19.45 -11.01 -20.18
CA PHE A 599 -19.93 -9.99 -19.27
C PHE A 599 -18.76 -9.05 -18.95
N SER A 600 -18.91 -7.77 -19.28
CA SER A 600 -17.86 -6.78 -19.10
C SER A 600 -18.41 -5.46 -18.57
N ILE A 601 -17.54 -4.73 -17.87
CA ILE A 601 -17.86 -3.44 -17.29
C ILE A 601 -16.78 -2.46 -17.73
N GLU A 602 -17.21 -1.45 -18.48
CA GLU A 602 -16.40 -0.28 -18.81
C GLU A 602 -16.62 0.77 -17.72
N THR A 603 -15.58 1.49 -17.32
CA THR A 603 -15.66 2.51 -16.28
C THR A 603 -14.85 3.74 -16.64
N VAL A 604 -15.46 4.90 -16.53
CA VAL A 604 -14.81 6.22 -16.64
C VAL A 604 -14.82 6.89 -15.27
N LEU A 605 -13.66 7.35 -14.81
CA LEU A 605 -13.48 8.10 -13.56
C LEU A 605 -13.24 9.57 -13.89
N ILE A 606 -14.02 10.46 -13.29
CA ILE A 606 -14.06 11.89 -13.65
C ILE A 606 -13.89 12.74 -12.39
N PRO A 607 -12.77 13.47 -12.23
CA PRO A 607 -12.61 14.46 -11.16
C PRO A 607 -13.41 15.73 -11.48
N LEU A 608 -14.12 16.29 -10.50
CA LEU A 608 -14.97 17.47 -10.73
C LEU A 608 -14.34 18.82 -10.32
N ARG A 609 -13.11 18.80 -9.78
CA ARG A 609 -12.30 20.00 -9.43
C ARG A 609 -13.07 21.00 -8.54
N GLU A 610 -12.65 22.27 -8.56
CA GLU A 610 -13.27 23.40 -7.84
C GLU A 610 -14.78 23.60 -8.08
N VAL A 611 -15.36 23.05 -9.15
CA VAL A 611 -16.79 23.23 -9.45
C VAL A 611 -17.67 22.49 -8.44
N TYR A 612 -17.31 21.25 -8.15
CA TYR A 612 -17.98 20.41 -7.16
C TYR A 612 -16.93 19.87 -6.18
N PRO A 613 -16.43 20.70 -5.26
CA PRO A 613 -15.42 20.29 -4.29
C PRO A 613 -15.91 19.08 -3.48
N GLY A 614 -15.00 18.14 -3.24
CA GLY A 614 -15.25 16.87 -2.57
C GLY A 614 -15.92 15.82 -3.44
N TRP A 615 -16.23 16.09 -4.72
CA TRP A 615 -16.92 15.14 -5.60
C TRP A 615 -16.03 14.61 -6.73
N HIS A 616 -16.16 13.31 -7.00
CA HIS A 616 -15.82 12.71 -8.29
C HIS A 616 -16.98 11.85 -8.79
N VAL A 617 -17.01 11.60 -10.10
CA VAL A 617 -18.05 10.80 -10.75
C VAL A 617 -17.45 9.54 -11.34
N ARG A 618 -18.23 8.46 -11.26
CA ARG A 618 -17.95 7.18 -11.91
C ARG A 618 -19.08 6.90 -12.89
N VAL A 619 -18.74 6.64 -14.14
CA VAL A 619 -19.70 6.18 -15.17
C VAL A 619 -19.35 4.74 -15.48
N HIS A 620 -20.28 3.83 -15.25
CA HIS A 620 -20.16 2.41 -15.54
C HIS A 620 -21.07 2.03 -16.70
N ARG A 621 -20.53 1.35 -17.71
CA ARG A 621 -21.29 0.73 -18.80
C ARG A 621 -21.15 -0.77 -18.68
N VAL A 622 -22.25 -1.43 -18.36
CA VAL A 622 -22.35 -2.88 -18.17
C VAL A 622 -22.85 -3.50 -19.47
N LYS A 623 -22.11 -4.48 -20.00
CA LYS A 623 -22.38 -5.12 -21.28
C LYS A 623 -22.53 -6.63 -21.12
N GLY A 624 -23.48 -7.20 -21.88
CA GLY A 624 -23.69 -8.66 -21.98
C GLY A 624 -24.48 -9.26 -20.80
N ALA A 625 -25.19 -8.43 -20.04
CA ALA A 625 -26.06 -8.88 -18.95
C ALA A 625 -27.25 -9.71 -19.48
N ASP A 626 -27.82 -9.28 -20.61
CA ASP A 626 -28.91 -9.92 -21.36
C ASP A 626 -28.51 -11.27 -21.99
N LYS A 627 -27.23 -11.44 -22.30
CA LYS A 627 -26.68 -12.66 -22.92
C LYS A 627 -26.32 -13.74 -21.90
N MET A 628 -26.46 -13.46 -20.59
CA MET A 628 -26.13 -14.42 -19.55
C MET A 628 -27.14 -15.57 -19.51
N GLN A 629 -26.65 -16.79 -19.70
CA GLN A 629 -27.44 -18.02 -19.54
C GLN A 629 -27.08 -18.70 -18.21
N GLY A 630 -28.08 -19.16 -17.46
CA GLY A 630 -27.87 -19.89 -16.21
C GLY A 630 -29.09 -19.85 -15.28
N PRO A 631 -28.97 -20.41 -14.06
CA PRO A 631 -30.04 -20.43 -13.06
C PRO A 631 -30.29 -19.07 -12.38
N TRP A 632 -29.53 -18.04 -12.74
CA TRP A 632 -29.56 -16.73 -12.12
C TRP A 632 -30.68 -15.88 -12.71
N GLU A 633 -31.50 -15.27 -11.85
CA GLU A 633 -32.56 -14.36 -12.30
C GLU A 633 -32.10 -12.89 -12.34
N ARG A 634 -31.06 -12.55 -11.56
CA ARG A 634 -30.66 -11.18 -11.28
C ARG A 634 -29.16 -11.03 -11.10
N ILE A 635 -28.63 -9.89 -11.53
CA ILE A 635 -27.27 -9.42 -11.24
C ILE A 635 -27.37 -8.31 -10.19
N GLN A 636 -26.57 -8.44 -9.13
CA GLN A 636 -26.39 -7.39 -8.12
C GLN A 636 -25.09 -6.65 -8.38
N LEU A 637 -25.19 -5.33 -8.47
CA LEU A 637 -24.05 -4.42 -8.55
C LEU A 637 -24.07 -3.51 -7.32
N ILE A 638 -22.93 -3.38 -6.64
CA ILE A 638 -22.80 -2.48 -5.49
C ILE A 638 -21.61 -1.55 -5.73
N ASP A 639 -21.90 -0.28 -6.00
CA ASP A 639 -20.88 0.77 -6.01
C ASP A 639 -20.84 1.43 -4.62
N SER A 640 -19.63 1.76 -4.19
CA SER A 640 -19.39 2.27 -2.84
C SER A 640 -18.40 3.43 -2.81
N GLY A 641 -18.67 4.39 -1.92
CA GLY A 641 -17.74 5.46 -1.61
C GLY A 641 -16.57 4.99 -0.75
N PHE A 642 -15.88 5.93 -0.12
CA PHE A 642 -14.77 5.62 0.78
C PHE A 642 -15.27 5.02 2.09
N ALA A 643 -14.56 4.05 2.64
CA ALA A 643 -14.75 3.61 4.01
C ALA A 643 -14.33 4.74 4.97
N ILE A 644 -15.14 4.98 6.01
CA ILE A 644 -14.88 6.04 6.99
C ILE A 644 -15.11 5.51 8.41
N ASP A 645 -14.36 6.05 9.38
CA ASP A 645 -14.47 5.69 10.79
C ASP A 645 -15.93 5.72 11.27
N ALA A 646 -16.36 4.60 11.87
CA ALA A 646 -17.71 4.43 12.39
C ALA A 646 -17.83 4.80 13.87
N GLU A 647 -16.78 5.33 14.50
CA GLU A 647 -16.78 5.71 15.91
C GLU A 647 -16.90 7.23 16.11
N THR A 648 -17.70 7.60 17.10
CA THR A 648 -17.78 8.95 17.68
C THR A 648 -16.50 9.27 18.44
N ALA A 649 -16.26 10.55 18.73
CA ALA A 649 -15.19 10.98 19.64
C ALA A 649 -15.23 10.32 21.04
N SER A 650 -16.39 9.77 21.45
CA SER A 650 -16.57 9.05 22.71
C SER A 650 -16.33 7.53 22.62
N GLY A 651 -15.93 7.00 21.45
CA GLY A 651 -15.72 5.57 21.21
C GLY A 651 -17.00 4.76 21.01
N ARG A 652 -18.16 5.41 20.81
CA ARG A 652 -19.43 4.75 20.47
C ARG A 652 -19.62 4.70 18.96
N ILE A 653 -20.38 3.72 18.47
CA ILE A 653 -20.77 3.68 17.05
C ILE A 653 -21.62 4.90 16.68
N ILE A 654 -21.30 5.56 15.56
CA ILE A 654 -22.05 6.71 15.05
C ILE A 654 -23.51 6.32 14.75
N PRO A 655 -24.51 7.13 15.17
CA PRO A 655 -25.91 6.76 15.07
C PRO A 655 -26.47 7.00 13.67
N LYS A 656 -27.60 6.36 13.37
CA LYS A 656 -28.46 6.74 12.24
C LYS A 656 -29.15 8.07 12.54
N VAL A 657 -29.01 9.05 11.66
CA VAL A 657 -29.59 10.40 11.82
C VAL A 657 -30.65 10.68 10.77
N ARG A 658 -31.60 11.58 11.09
CA ARG A 658 -32.64 12.01 10.15
C ARG A 658 -32.07 13.04 9.18
N ARG A 659 -32.65 13.11 7.97
CA ARG A 659 -32.31 14.13 6.98
C ARG A 659 -32.43 15.54 7.59
N GLY A 660 -31.43 16.40 7.35
CA GLY A 660 -31.43 17.79 7.81
C GLY A 660 -31.21 17.99 9.31
N THR A 661 -30.85 16.93 10.05
CA THR A 661 -30.34 17.11 11.42
C THR A 661 -28.87 17.52 11.34
N ALA A 662 -28.54 18.66 11.94
CA ALA A 662 -27.18 19.20 12.07
C ALA A 662 -26.33 18.40 13.08
N SER A 663 -26.29 17.07 12.94
CA SER A 663 -25.46 16.22 13.78
C SER A 663 -24.06 16.15 13.20
N ILE A 664 -23.06 16.52 14.00
CA ILE A 664 -21.64 16.51 13.63
C ILE A 664 -21.17 15.09 13.25
N GLU A 665 -21.75 14.06 13.88
CA GLU A 665 -21.43 12.66 13.65
C GLU A 665 -22.73 11.86 13.43
N GLY A 666 -22.74 10.96 12.46
CA GLY A 666 -23.89 10.13 12.13
C GLY A 666 -23.93 9.72 10.66
N HIS A 667 -24.83 8.79 10.36
CA HIS A 667 -25.08 8.37 8.98
C HIS A 667 -26.55 8.56 8.59
N CYS A 668 -26.78 9.02 7.37
CA CYS A 668 -28.10 9.27 6.80
C CYS A 668 -28.21 8.60 5.43
N THR A 669 -29.28 7.84 5.23
CA THR A 669 -29.62 7.22 3.95
C THR A 669 -30.98 7.73 3.53
N VAL A 670 -31.06 8.31 2.33
CA VAL A 670 -32.27 8.90 1.76
C VAL A 670 -32.32 8.53 0.29
N ASP A 671 -33.40 7.85 -0.11
CA ASP A 671 -33.66 7.41 -1.48
C ASP A 671 -32.45 6.68 -2.10
N SER A 672 -31.79 7.32 -3.08
CA SER A 672 -30.63 6.81 -3.79
C SER A 672 -29.29 7.37 -3.29
N SER A 673 -29.24 7.90 -2.05
CA SER A 673 -28.04 8.51 -1.48
C SER A 673 -27.75 8.07 -0.04
N CYS A 674 -26.46 8.00 0.30
CA CYS A 674 -25.96 7.71 1.64
C CYS A 674 -24.83 8.68 1.98
N LEU A 675 -24.92 9.35 3.13
CA LEU A 675 -23.87 10.21 3.68
C LEU A 675 -23.51 9.74 5.08
N ILE A 676 -22.22 9.62 5.35
CA ILE A 676 -21.65 9.32 6.65
C ILE A 676 -20.73 10.46 7.05
N THR A 677 -20.90 10.95 8.27
CA THR A 677 -20.08 11.98 8.90
C THR A 677 -19.53 11.45 10.22
N SER A 678 -18.23 11.62 10.45
CA SER A 678 -17.57 11.19 11.68
C SER A 678 -16.36 12.08 11.98
N ARG A 679 -15.63 11.79 13.05
CA ARG A 679 -14.37 12.48 13.38
C ARG A 679 -13.30 12.40 12.28
N ALA A 680 -13.43 11.47 11.32
CA ALA A 680 -12.52 11.35 10.18
C ALA A 680 -12.90 12.26 9.00
N GLY A 681 -14.06 12.93 9.06
CA GLY A 681 -14.58 13.81 8.02
C GLY A 681 -15.94 13.34 7.49
N ALA A 682 -16.11 13.33 6.17
CA ALA A 682 -17.33 12.87 5.52
C ALA A 682 -17.03 11.93 4.35
N SER A 683 -17.91 10.95 4.14
CA SER A 683 -17.92 10.07 2.97
C SER A 683 -19.36 9.85 2.53
N GLY A 684 -19.63 9.95 1.23
CA GLY A 684 -20.97 9.78 0.69
C GLY A 684 -20.98 9.21 -0.71
N ILE A 685 -22.15 8.71 -1.10
CA ILE A 685 -22.43 8.26 -2.47
C ILE A 685 -23.88 8.59 -2.85
N VAL A 686 -24.11 8.91 -4.11
CA VAL A 686 -25.43 9.08 -4.71
C VAL A 686 -25.47 8.39 -6.06
N ASP A 687 -26.57 7.71 -6.35
CA ASP A 687 -26.91 7.34 -7.73
C ASP A 687 -27.36 8.60 -8.47
N SER A 688 -26.56 8.99 -9.46
CA SER A 688 -26.76 10.16 -10.32
C SER A 688 -27.21 9.75 -11.72
N THR A 689 -27.59 8.49 -11.95
CA THR A 689 -27.94 7.97 -13.29
C THR A 689 -29.06 8.80 -13.94
N ALA A 690 -30.16 9.04 -13.22
CA ALA A 690 -31.29 9.83 -13.75
C ALA A 690 -31.04 11.35 -13.81
N ASP A 691 -30.00 11.85 -13.11
CA ASP A 691 -29.62 13.27 -13.07
C ASP A 691 -28.46 13.59 -14.03
N THR A 692 -28.02 12.63 -14.85
CA THR A 692 -26.88 12.76 -15.77
C THR A 692 -27.31 12.51 -17.21
N GLU A 693 -27.06 13.46 -18.10
CA GLU A 693 -27.17 13.27 -19.56
C GLU A 693 -25.82 12.79 -20.08
N LEU A 694 -25.77 11.73 -20.89
CA LEU A 694 -24.52 11.17 -21.40
C LEU A 694 -24.52 11.15 -22.93
N GLU A 695 -23.59 11.87 -23.55
CA GLU A 695 -23.35 11.85 -24.99
C GLU A 695 -22.07 11.05 -25.29
N LEU A 696 -22.23 9.82 -25.80
CA LEU A 696 -21.13 8.96 -26.24
C LEU A 696 -20.92 9.12 -27.76
N LEU A 697 -19.72 9.50 -28.21
CA LEU A 697 -19.43 9.70 -29.65
C LEU A 697 -19.40 8.40 -30.48
N ALA A 698 -19.41 7.22 -29.84
CA ALA A 698 -19.23 5.93 -30.52
C ALA A 698 -20.53 5.19 -30.89
N SER A 699 -21.71 5.72 -30.53
CA SER A 699 -23.00 5.27 -31.07
C SER A 699 -23.68 6.44 -31.76
N SER A 700 -24.11 6.26 -33.00
CA SER A 700 -24.90 7.25 -33.77
C SER A 700 -26.30 7.52 -33.18
N SER A 701 -26.57 7.03 -31.97
CA SER A 701 -27.77 7.26 -31.18
C SER A 701 -27.40 8.05 -29.91
N ARG A 702 -28.15 9.12 -29.64
CA ARG A 702 -28.27 9.66 -28.27
C ARG A 702 -28.74 8.50 -27.40
N VAL A 703 -27.92 8.03 -26.47
CA VAL A 703 -28.39 7.12 -25.44
C VAL A 703 -29.17 7.98 -24.46
N ASP A 704 -30.50 7.94 -24.55
CA ASP A 704 -31.33 8.53 -23.52
C ASP A 704 -31.07 7.75 -22.22
N THR A 705 -30.44 8.39 -21.24
CA THR A 705 -30.20 7.78 -19.92
C THR A 705 -31.52 7.46 -19.20
N GLN A 706 -32.65 7.98 -19.70
CA GLN A 706 -34.00 7.61 -19.25
C GLN A 706 -34.54 6.30 -19.86
N GLU A 707 -34.05 5.87 -21.03
CA GLU A 707 -34.48 4.61 -21.67
C GLU A 707 -33.58 3.41 -21.31
N THR A 708 -32.45 3.64 -20.63
CA THR A 708 -31.49 2.58 -20.24
C THR A 708 -31.89 1.89 -18.94
N VAL A 709 -32.80 0.91 -19.07
CA VAL A 709 -33.07 -0.26 -18.19
C VAL A 709 -33.46 0.00 -16.72
N LYS A 710 -34.54 -0.69 -16.33
CA LYS A 710 -35.23 -0.80 -15.03
C LYS A 710 -34.36 -1.34 -13.88
N ALA A 711 -33.16 -0.83 -13.65
CA ALA A 711 -32.35 -1.25 -12.51
C ALA A 711 -32.96 -0.69 -11.22
N LYS A 712 -33.42 -1.57 -10.33
CA LYS A 712 -33.92 -1.14 -9.02
C LYS A 712 -32.72 -0.68 -8.19
N CYS A 713 -32.73 0.60 -7.81
CA CYS A 713 -31.68 1.22 -7.04
C CYS A 713 -32.07 1.38 -5.56
N ARG A 714 -31.13 1.12 -4.64
CA ARG A 714 -31.27 1.43 -3.22
C ARG A 714 -29.93 1.78 -2.59
N ALA A 715 -29.84 2.95 -1.98
CA ALA A 715 -28.71 3.31 -1.14
C ALA A 715 -28.80 2.68 0.26
N PHE A 716 -27.65 2.42 0.87
CA PHE A 716 -27.53 1.90 2.22
C PHE A 716 -26.16 2.24 2.84
N CYS A 717 -26.05 2.06 4.15
CA CYS A 717 -24.81 2.17 4.89
C CYS A 717 -24.31 0.75 5.17
N LEU A 718 -23.29 0.29 4.43
CA LEU A 718 -22.67 -1.00 4.66
C LEU A 718 -21.82 -0.95 5.93
N ARG A 719 -21.96 -1.96 6.77
CA ARG A 719 -21.15 -2.17 7.96
C ARG A 719 -20.18 -3.33 7.70
N PRO A 720 -18.95 -3.06 7.24
CA PRO A 720 -17.96 -4.10 7.05
C PRO A 720 -17.53 -4.72 8.38
N ASP A 721 -16.93 -5.91 8.29
CA ASP A 721 -16.28 -6.55 9.43
C ASP A 721 -15.13 -5.67 9.96
N PRO A 722 -14.90 -5.65 11.28
CA PRO A 722 -13.78 -4.93 11.86
C PRO A 722 -12.44 -5.34 11.25
N ASN A 723 -11.49 -4.42 11.27
CA ASN A 723 -10.11 -4.58 10.78
C ASN A 723 -9.97 -4.80 9.27
N THR A 724 -11.01 -4.60 8.47
CA THR A 724 -10.91 -4.58 7.01
C THR A 724 -10.21 -3.30 6.53
N ASN A 725 -10.55 -2.14 7.08
CA ASN A 725 -9.96 -0.85 6.71
C ASN A 725 -8.58 -0.61 7.33
N ILE A 726 -7.60 -0.12 6.56
CA ILE A 726 -6.21 0.00 7.05
C ILE A 726 -5.92 1.21 7.97
N ILE A 727 -6.84 2.19 8.05
CA ILE A 727 -6.71 3.38 8.91
C ILE A 727 -7.62 3.29 10.15
N ALA A 728 -8.88 2.91 9.98
CA ALA A 728 -9.84 2.79 11.08
C ALA A 728 -10.22 1.32 11.31
N SER A 729 -10.10 0.82 12.53
CA SER A 729 -10.42 -0.60 12.84
C SER A 729 -11.92 -0.91 12.77
N ARG A 730 -12.79 0.11 12.80
CA ARG A 730 -14.23 0.01 12.56
C ARG A 730 -14.67 1.10 11.60
N THR A 731 -15.31 0.71 10.50
CA THR A 731 -15.76 1.65 9.47
C THR A 731 -17.20 1.41 9.08
N PHE A 732 -17.79 2.41 8.43
CA PHE A 732 -18.97 2.30 7.59
C PHE A 732 -18.60 2.68 6.16
N ILE A 733 -19.33 2.13 5.20
CA ILE A 733 -19.13 2.39 3.77
C ILE A 733 -20.47 2.86 3.19
N PRO A 734 -20.54 4.05 2.56
CA PRO A 734 -21.76 4.50 1.91
C PRO A 734 -21.86 3.79 0.55
N SER A 735 -22.98 3.10 0.29
CA SER A 735 -23.11 2.21 -0.86
C SER A 735 -24.45 2.37 -1.58
N VAL A 736 -24.46 2.10 -2.87
CA VAL A 736 -25.66 1.99 -3.72
C VAL A 736 -25.70 0.59 -4.32
N ARG A 737 -26.85 -0.07 -4.18
CA ARG A 737 -27.12 -1.36 -4.83
C ARG A 737 -28.02 -1.15 -6.05
N HIS A 738 -27.64 -1.74 -7.16
CA HIS A 738 -28.44 -1.89 -8.37
C HIS A 738 -28.78 -3.36 -8.58
N GLU A 739 -30.06 -3.67 -8.77
CA GLU A 739 -30.54 -5.00 -9.15
C GLU A 739 -30.98 -4.96 -10.61
N ILE A 740 -30.33 -5.78 -11.43
CA ILE A 740 -30.60 -5.92 -12.86
C ILE A 740 -31.28 -7.27 -13.07
N ALA A 741 -32.46 -7.28 -13.69
CA ALA A 741 -33.13 -8.51 -14.10
C ALA A 741 -32.47 -9.07 -15.38
N ILE A 742 -32.22 -10.37 -15.40
CA ILE A 742 -31.75 -11.10 -16.59
C ILE A 742 -33.02 -11.55 -17.35
N GLU A 743 -33.71 -10.62 -18.01
CA GLU A 743 -34.86 -10.95 -18.87
C GLU A 743 -34.37 -11.35 -20.27
N ASN A 744 -35.01 -12.37 -20.88
CA ASN A 744 -34.80 -12.77 -22.28
C ASN A 744 -35.36 -11.67 -23.22
N HIS A 745 -34.67 -10.55 -23.35
CA HIS A 745 -35.06 -9.50 -24.29
C HIS A 745 -34.64 -9.89 -25.70
N GLU A 746 -35.60 -10.35 -26.50
CA GLU A 746 -35.44 -10.37 -27.97
C GLU A 746 -35.44 -8.92 -28.48
N GLY A 747 -34.26 -8.39 -28.84
CA GLY A 747 -34.15 -7.23 -29.75
C GLY A 747 -33.63 -5.89 -29.20
N GLY A 748 -32.98 -5.84 -28.03
CA GLY A 748 -32.24 -4.64 -27.58
C GLY A 748 -30.74 -4.91 -27.47
N ASP A 749 -29.88 -3.95 -27.81
CA ASP A 749 -28.46 -3.97 -27.41
C ASP A 749 -28.40 -3.79 -25.89
N GLY A 750 -28.50 -4.89 -25.11
CA GLY A 750 -28.73 -4.95 -23.66
C GLY A 750 -27.64 -4.38 -22.76
N GLU A 751 -27.28 -3.11 -22.98
CA GLU A 751 -26.32 -2.34 -22.20
C GLU A 751 -27.01 -1.55 -21.08
N ILE A 752 -26.33 -1.44 -19.93
CA ILE A 752 -26.85 -0.75 -18.75
C ILE A 752 -25.85 0.31 -18.32
N MET A 753 -26.35 1.52 -18.12
CA MET A 753 -25.56 2.66 -17.65
C MET A 753 -25.83 2.91 -16.17
N ILE A 754 -24.76 3.06 -15.39
CA ILE A 754 -24.83 3.45 -13.97
C ILE A 754 -23.90 4.63 -13.77
N VAL A 755 -24.39 5.70 -13.15
CA VAL A 755 -23.59 6.87 -12.80
C VAL A 755 -23.65 7.10 -11.31
N SER A 756 -22.47 7.09 -10.66
CA SER A 756 -22.35 7.34 -9.22
C SER A 756 -21.59 8.64 -8.97
N GLY A 757 -22.18 9.53 -8.18
CA GLY A 757 -21.46 10.63 -7.55
C GLY A 757 -20.89 10.18 -6.21
N VAL A 758 -19.57 10.25 -6.04
CA VAL A 758 -18.90 9.90 -4.78
C VAL A 758 -18.37 11.17 -4.13
N PHE A 759 -18.63 11.31 -2.84
CA PHE A 759 -18.29 12.48 -2.05
C PHE A 759 -17.31 12.12 -0.93
N ALA A 760 -16.28 12.93 -0.70
CA ALA A 760 -15.44 12.83 0.48
C ALA A 760 -14.83 14.18 0.90
N VAL A 761 -14.70 14.36 2.21
CA VAL A 761 -13.96 15.48 2.82
C VAL A 761 -13.15 14.92 3.98
N ALA A 762 -11.86 15.21 4.02
CA ALA A 762 -11.00 14.82 5.12
C ALA A 762 -11.18 15.74 6.33
N ALA A 763 -11.11 15.20 7.55
CA ALA A 763 -11.10 16.02 8.76
C ALA A 763 -9.93 17.02 8.82
N SER A 764 -8.79 16.70 8.21
CA SER A 764 -7.62 17.59 8.12
C SER A 764 -7.88 18.87 7.33
N ALA A 765 -8.91 18.91 6.49
CA ALA A 765 -9.32 20.12 5.79
C ALA A 765 -9.84 21.22 6.74
N GLY A 766 -10.17 20.88 7.99
CA GLY A 766 -10.61 21.86 8.99
C GLY A 766 -11.96 22.52 8.67
N LEU A 767 -12.74 21.96 7.75
CA LEU A 767 -14.04 22.49 7.35
C LEU A 767 -15.11 22.17 8.40
N GLY A 768 -15.92 23.19 8.75
CA GLY A 768 -17.05 23.02 9.66
C GLY A 768 -18.16 22.17 9.05
N HIS A 769 -18.93 21.47 9.90
CA HIS A 769 -20.01 20.56 9.48
C HIS A 769 -21.01 21.20 8.50
N GLU A 770 -21.41 22.46 8.72
CA GLU A 770 -22.33 23.18 7.83
C GLU A 770 -21.75 23.39 6.42
N VAL A 771 -20.44 23.64 6.32
CA VAL A 771 -19.74 23.79 5.03
C VAL A 771 -19.73 22.45 4.30
N VAL A 772 -19.36 21.37 5.01
CA VAL A 772 -19.34 20.01 4.46
C VAL A 772 -20.73 19.57 4.00
N TYR A 773 -21.77 19.85 4.80
CA TYR A 773 -23.15 19.56 4.42
C TYR A 773 -23.59 20.40 3.22
N GLY A 774 -23.21 21.68 3.15
CA GLY A 774 -23.44 22.53 1.98
C GLY A 774 -22.80 21.97 0.71
N MET A 775 -21.57 21.45 0.80
CA MET A 775 -20.87 20.78 -0.31
C MET A 775 -21.61 19.50 -0.75
N TRP A 776 -22.08 18.69 0.21
CA TRP A 776 -22.89 17.49 -0.07
C TRP A 776 -24.24 17.82 -0.72
N MET A 777 -24.88 18.92 -0.33
CA MET A 777 -26.15 19.35 -0.91
C MET A 777 -25.98 19.92 -2.32
N LYS A 778 -24.79 20.42 -2.67
CA LYS A 778 -24.41 20.85 -4.03
C LYS A 778 -24.05 19.64 -4.90
N ARG A 779 -25.01 18.73 -5.09
CA ARG A 779 -24.82 17.50 -5.88
C ARG A 779 -24.56 17.83 -7.36
N PRO A 780 -23.64 17.10 -8.02
CA PRO A 780 -23.39 17.29 -9.43
C PRO A 780 -24.61 16.87 -10.26
N LYS A 781 -25.10 17.79 -11.09
CA LYS A 781 -26.02 17.52 -12.21
C LYS A 781 -25.26 17.83 -13.49
N LEU A 782 -24.95 16.80 -14.26
CA LEU A 782 -23.96 16.88 -15.32
C LEU A 782 -24.56 16.46 -16.65
N SER A 783 -24.19 17.15 -17.71
CA SER A 783 -24.27 16.59 -19.05
C SER A 783 -22.84 16.28 -19.48
N ILE A 784 -22.53 15.02 -19.71
CA ILE A 784 -21.18 14.50 -19.90
C ILE A 784 -21.04 14.09 -21.36
N ARG A 785 -20.15 14.75 -22.07
CA ARG A 785 -19.77 14.35 -23.43
C ARG A 785 -18.35 13.79 -23.42
N ILE A 786 -18.23 12.53 -23.84
CA ILE A 786 -16.94 11.87 -23.96
C ILE A 786 -16.38 12.18 -25.35
N VAL A 787 -15.31 12.96 -25.39
CA VAL A 787 -14.54 13.20 -26.61
C VAL A 787 -13.38 12.21 -26.60
N ASP A 788 -13.39 11.26 -27.53
CA ASP A 788 -12.21 10.44 -27.78
C ASP A 788 -11.12 11.37 -28.33
N GLY A 789 -10.25 11.84 -27.44
CA GLY A 789 -9.10 12.62 -27.82
C GLY A 789 -8.11 11.72 -28.57
N GLU A 790 -7.77 12.06 -29.81
CA GLU A 790 -6.55 11.57 -30.43
C GLU A 790 -5.33 12.15 -29.69
N LEU A 791 -4.99 11.60 -28.51
CA LEU A 791 -3.70 11.84 -27.86
C LEU A 791 -2.73 10.72 -28.18
N GLY A 792 -2.56 10.50 -29.49
CA GLY A 792 -1.39 9.86 -30.08
C GLY A 792 -0.40 10.90 -30.59
N ARG A 793 0.10 11.81 -29.72
CA ARG A 793 1.38 12.56 -29.86
C ARG A 793 1.56 13.62 -28.76
N VAL A 794 2.42 13.29 -27.79
CA VAL A 794 3.51 14.16 -27.29
C VAL A 794 3.14 15.59 -26.83
N HIS A 795 3.18 15.80 -25.50
CA HIS A 795 3.63 17.06 -24.89
C HIS A 795 4.98 16.86 -24.19
N SER A 796 6.00 16.44 -24.94
CA SER A 796 7.39 16.67 -24.58
C SER A 796 7.73 18.14 -24.90
N ARG A 797 7.56 19.03 -23.92
CA ARG A 797 8.24 20.33 -23.95
C ARG A 797 9.67 20.14 -23.46
N ALA A 798 10.57 19.79 -24.37
CA ALA A 798 11.98 20.21 -24.35
C ALA A 798 12.65 19.86 -25.69
N ARG A 799 13.00 20.89 -26.47
CA ARG A 799 13.97 20.75 -27.57
C ARG A 799 15.34 20.46 -26.97
N ILE A 800 15.86 19.25 -27.16
CA ILE A 800 17.27 18.94 -26.97
C ILE A 800 17.99 19.28 -28.29
N PRO A 801 19.00 20.16 -28.32
CA PRO A 801 19.77 20.43 -29.52
C PRO A 801 20.60 19.20 -29.90
N GLY A 802 20.47 18.76 -31.15
CA GLY A 802 21.15 17.58 -31.67
C GLY A 802 22.68 17.67 -31.59
N HIS A 803 23.29 16.59 -31.13
CA HIS A 803 24.71 16.31 -31.29
C HIS A 803 25.05 16.24 -32.79
N ARG A 804 25.87 17.18 -33.26
CA ARG A 804 26.57 17.11 -34.55
C ARG A 804 27.75 16.15 -34.39
N SER A 805 27.74 15.02 -35.10
CA SER A 805 28.95 14.28 -35.44
C SER A 805 29.55 14.87 -36.72
N SER A 806 30.79 15.35 -36.61
CA SER A 806 31.62 15.88 -37.68
C SER A 806 32.02 14.81 -38.72
N GLY A 807 31.93 15.15 -40.00
CA GLY A 807 32.49 14.36 -41.09
C GLY A 807 32.37 15.05 -42.45
N ARG A 808 33.34 15.94 -42.74
CA ARG A 808 33.77 16.47 -44.07
C ARG A 808 33.57 15.46 -45.23
N ARG A 809 33.31 15.80 -46.50
CA ARG A 809 33.65 16.97 -47.34
C ARG A 809 32.97 16.79 -48.73
N LEU A 810 32.65 17.91 -49.40
CA LEU A 810 32.65 18.20 -50.87
C LEU A 810 31.77 17.31 -51.77
N THR A 811 31.05 17.74 -52.81
CA THR A 811 30.78 19.01 -53.55
C THR A 811 29.70 18.64 -54.58
N ASP A 812 28.84 19.60 -54.98
CA ASP A 812 28.26 19.78 -56.33
C ASP A 812 27.64 18.56 -57.06
N THR A 813 26.44 18.55 -57.63
CA THR A 813 25.67 19.58 -58.31
C THR A 813 24.37 18.92 -58.81
N GLN A 814 23.31 19.74 -58.96
CA GLN A 814 22.23 19.67 -59.97
C GLN A 814 21.25 18.47 -60.05
N ALA A 815 19.98 18.85 -60.04
CA ALA A 815 18.77 18.09 -60.36
C ALA A 815 18.59 17.92 -61.91
N PRO A 816 17.40 17.59 -62.47
CA PRO A 816 16.34 16.60 -62.15
C PRO A 816 15.90 15.77 -63.40
N GLY A 817 14.93 14.86 -63.25
CA GLY A 817 14.12 14.28 -64.34
C GLY A 817 14.43 12.80 -64.63
N GLY A 818 13.51 11.92 -65.03
CA GLY A 818 12.16 12.06 -65.52
C GLY A 818 11.46 10.69 -65.59
N ARG A 819 10.22 10.70 -66.07
CA ARG A 819 9.24 9.61 -66.07
C ARG A 819 9.48 8.52 -67.14
N SER A 820 8.79 7.40 -66.89
CA SER A 820 8.04 6.53 -67.83
C SER A 820 8.67 5.30 -68.49
N SER A 821 8.23 4.14 -67.98
CA SER A 821 7.52 3.02 -68.65
C SER A 821 8.13 2.22 -69.82
N ALA A 822 8.21 0.91 -69.54
CA ALA A 822 7.79 -0.27 -70.35
C ALA A 822 8.65 -0.73 -71.54
N THR A 823 9.11 -1.99 -71.51
CA THR A 823 8.50 -3.13 -72.25
C THR A 823 9.24 -4.48 -72.02
N HIS A 824 8.44 -5.55 -72.02
CA HIS A 824 8.65 -6.98 -72.36
C HIS A 824 10.02 -7.47 -72.86
N ALA A 825 10.43 -8.75 -72.77
CA ALA A 825 9.99 -10.01 -72.15
C ALA A 825 11.06 -11.06 -72.54
N GLN A 826 11.34 -12.08 -71.70
CA GLN A 826 11.59 -13.48 -72.09
C GLN A 826 12.06 -14.34 -70.88
N SER A 827 11.33 -15.45 -70.67
CA SER A 827 11.49 -16.56 -69.70
C SER A 827 12.66 -17.51 -70.09
N PRO A 828 12.90 -18.72 -69.50
CA PRO A 828 12.18 -19.47 -68.44
C PRO A 828 13.07 -20.27 -67.43
N GLU A 829 12.38 -21.13 -66.65
CA GLU A 829 12.84 -22.29 -65.85
C GLU A 829 13.36 -22.01 -64.43
N ALA A 830 12.58 -22.20 -63.35
CA ALA A 830 11.92 -23.40 -62.79
C ALA A 830 12.87 -24.32 -62.00
N GLU A 831 12.78 -24.27 -60.66
CA GLU A 831 12.71 -25.48 -59.86
C GLU A 831 12.06 -25.22 -58.48
N ARG A 832 11.18 -26.14 -58.10
CA ARG A 832 10.37 -26.21 -56.88
C ARG A 832 11.18 -26.83 -55.73
N ILE A 833 10.63 -26.74 -54.49
CA ILE A 833 10.63 -27.72 -53.35
C ILE A 833 10.84 -26.98 -51.98
N PRO A 834 10.22 -27.39 -50.84
CA PRO A 834 8.93 -26.85 -50.40
C PRO A 834 8.88 -26.53 -48.88
N ARG A 835 7.68 -26.21 -48.37
CA ARG A 835 7.32 -26.23 -46.94
C ARG A 835 7.19 -27.67 -46.40
N ALA A 836 7.80 -27.94 -45.25
CA ALA A 836 7.38 -28.90 -44.20
C ALA A 836 8.36 -28.79 -43.01
N SER A 837 7.95 -28.21 -41.87
CA SER A 837 7.47 -28.88 -40.64
C SER A 837 8.55 -29.59 -39.80
N ARG A 838 8.65 -29.19 -38.51
CA ARG A 838 8.82 -30.05 -37.31
C ARG A 838 9.16 -29.17 -36.10
N TYR A 839 8.15 -28.90 -35.26
CA TYR A 839 8.34 -28.70 -33.82
C TYR A 839 7.51 -29.78 -33.13
N PRO A 840 8.07 -30.55 -32.18
CA PRO A 840 7.35 -31.65 -31.59
C PRO A 840 6.28 -31.15 -30.62
N ALA A 841 5.11 -31.75 -30.75
CA ALA A 841 4.00 -31.65 -29.81
C ALA A 841 4.41 -32.20 -28.44
N LEU A 842 4.36 -31.35 -27.42
CA LEU A 842 4.29 -31.80 -26.03
C LEU A 842 2.86 -32.24 -25.76
N ARG A 843 2.67 -33.56 -25.68
CA ARG A 843 1.42 -34.20 -25.27
C ARG A 843 1.05 -33.75 -23.87
N VAL A 844 -0.13 -33.15 -23.78
CA VAL A 844 -0.94 -33.05 -22.57
C VAL A 844 -1.17 -34.47 -22.03
N LYS A 845 -0.69 -34.74 -20.82
CA LYS A 845 -1.27 -35.76 -19.93
C LYS A 845 -2.00 -35.02 -18.82
N GLY A 846 -3.29 -35.28 -18.71
CA GLY A 846 -4.14 -34.86 -17.60
C GLY A 846 -3.84 -35.61 -16.29
N PRO A 847 -4.68 -35.45 -15.26
CA PRO A 847 -4.27 -34.99 -13.94
C PRO A 847 -3.96 -36.12 -12.95
N GLY A 848 -3.05 -35.79 -12.04
CA GLY A 848 -2.49 -36.58 -10.94
C GLY A 848 -1.18 -35.85 -10.68
N TRP A 849 -0.93 -35.21 -9.54
CA TRP A 849 -0.83 -35.79 -8.22
C TRP A 849 -1.26 -34.73 -7.18
N TRP A 850 -2.20 -35.09 -6.33
CA TRP A 850 -2.39 -34.50 -5.00
C TRP A 850 -1.75 -35.45 -3.98
N VAL A 851 -1.24 -34.89 -2.88
CA VAL A 851 -0.76 -35.54 -1.64
C VAL A 851 0.67 -36.10 -1.68
N ALA A 852 1.61 -35.41 -1.02
CA ALA A 852 2.30 -35.89 0.18
C ALA A 852 3.54 -35.03 0.52
N LEU A 853 3.45 -34.22 1.58
CA LEU A 853 4.55 -33.99 2.53
C LEU A 853 3.96 -33.31 3.78
N ILE A 854 3.31 -34.16 4.59
CA ILE A 854 3.26 -34.02 6.04
C ILE A 854 4.37 -34.95 6.56
N GLN A 855 5.48 -34.37 6.98
CA GLN A 855 6.25 -34.75 8.17
C GLN A 855 7.30 -33.68 8.48
#